data_AF-A0A523X0X7-F1
#
_entry.id   AF-A0A523X0X7-F1
#
_cell.length_a   1.000
_cell.length_b   1.000
_cell.length_c   1.000
_cell.angle_alpha   90.00
_cell.angle_beta   90.00
_cell.angle_gamma   90.00
#
_symmetry.space_group_name_H-M   'P 1'
#
loop_
_entity.id
_entity.type
_entity.pdbx_description
1 polymer ?
#
loop_
_entity_poly.entity_id
_entity_poly.type
_entity_poly.pdbx_seq_one_letter_code
_entity_poly.pdbx_strand_id
1 'polypeptide(L)'
;MKSKNFNGGIKLLSIFLLFFLLVTLEAAPVKIKVILDNASVKATRAIGGKTLTRVPLNTILDAESKIGDWYKVSWQGSSGYIHAMNVDEVSGRELAREEVGRPGRPAKSQPEIVAGIEVKMEEGRKQIRIEKDFEKAISLLKPLIADVFSVTDHNKQKELGAELYLWLGLASAGKGDAYSALVEFKSMFAVNHPYAKEITRNILDPEIVSLIEQAEKQFLGLVTEYSIEISTKPKEAKIKVNGKEIGLSPEIYRTANPKIVIEIEKEGYKPVRDESFITQATTRKEYTLERAGRDVEVKSAPAGAKVYLNGEDTEQVTNCVLPIVPFGSHNIKVIKENYAEWEGEIKIEEGEESLVVEMTLTPDKYAYLLKWGGPASQLFTQPSGIAIDKDNNIYIVDLGKIKMKKINPEGKVQTAWGAAGKQFKIIKNPTSVAVDSQGNIYVTDAKTHSFVKFDRAGIYKRKWGKEGSENAQFKSPSGVAVDSKNDIYVVDSGNHRVKKYTSQGALKKVWGKQGIANGDFAYPKGIAIGQKDEVFVVDRVRVQKFSLEGEFIASWGRRGTADGEFNNPQGIFIDHNNFVYVADSGSNRIQKFDENGKFIAKWGTPGTNNGQMQYPVDIAIDSRGYVYVVERNNNRVQLFGV
;
A
#
# COMPACT_ATOMS: atom_id res chain seq x y z
N MET A 1 9.21 -9.04 -70.95
CA MET A 1 8.62 -8.67 -69.64
C MET A 1 7.53 -9.69 -69.35
N LYS A 2 7.87 -10.81 -68.70
CA LYS A 2 7.96 -11.02 -67.23
C LYS A 2 6.59 -10.75 -66.57
N SER A 3 5.76 -11.76 -66.25
CA SER A 3 5.95 -12.94 -65.36
C SER A 3 6.29 -12.50 -63.92
N LYS A 4 5.64 -12.99 -62.86
CA LYS A 4 4.94 -14.25 -62.59
C LYS A 4 3.76 -13.97 -61.61
N ASN A 5 2.52 -14.41 -61.86
CA ASN A 5 1.95 -15.77 -61.79
C ASN A 5 1.93 -16.32 -60.35
N PHE A 6 0.74 -16.37 -59.70
CA PHE A 6 -0.30 -17.46 -59.71
C PHE A 6 0.02 -18.53 -58.64
N ASN A 7 -0.89 -19.12 -57.86
CA ASN A 7 -2.32 -19.44 -57.91
C ASN A 7 -2.87 -19.40 -56.45
N GLY A 8 -4.11 -19.04 -56.09
CA GLY A 8 -5.42 -19.52 -56.58
C GLY A 8 -5.82 -20.80 -55.82
N GLY A 9 -6.99 -20.98 -55.18
CA GLY A 9 -8.22 -20.20 -54.99
C GLY A 9 -9.34 -21.11 -54.41
N ILE A 10 -10.42 -20.49 -53.88
CA ILE A 10 -11.86 -20.87 -53.99
C ILE A 10 -12.32 -22.20 -53.32
N LYS A 11 -13.04 -22.18 -52.18
CA LYS A 11 -14.51 -21.98 -51.89
C LYS A 11 -15.42 -23.21 -52.04
N LEU A 12 -16.08 -23.57 -50.91
CA LEU A 12 -17.47 -24.04 -50.69
C LEU A 12 -18.10 -25.12 -51.61
N LEU A 13 -18.56 -26.24 -51.04
CA LEU A 13 -19.99 -26.64 -50.89
C LEU A 13 -20.15 -28.09 -50.34
N SER A 14 -21.16 -28.27 -49.45
CA SER A 14 -22.07 -29.45 -49.34
C SER A 14 -21.52 -30.81 -48.90
N ILE A 15 -22.23 -31.77 -48.26
CA ILE A 15 -23.47 -31.93 -47.47
C ILE A 15 -23.39 -33.40 -46.96
N PHE A 16 -23.82 -33.64 -45.72
CA PHE A 16 -24.29 -34.90 -45.11
C PHE A 16 -23.38 -36.15 -44.93
N LEU A 17 -23.25 -36.53 -43.65
CA LEU A 17 -23.44 -37.87 -43.04
C LEU A 17 -22.67 -39.08 -43.64
N LEU A 18 -21.68 -39.60 -42.91
CA LEU A 18 -21.69 -40.97 -42.31
C LEU A 18 -20.32 -41.31 -41.70
N PHE A 19 -20.37 -41.96 -40.53
CA PHE A 19 -19.37 -42.81 -39.88
C PHE A 19 -18.03 -42.20 -39.41
N PHE A 20 -17.94 -42.07 -38.07
CA PHE A 20 -16.85 -42.58 -37.24
C PHE A 20 -15.49 -42.77 -37.96
N LEU A 21 -14.60 -41.79 -37.83
CA LEU A 21 -13.18 -42.06 -37.77
C LEU A 21 -12.59 -41.26 -36.61
N LEU A 22 -12.88 -41.74 -35.39
CA LEU A 22 -11.94 -41.57 -34.28
C LEU A 22 -10.65 -42.26 -34.73
N VAL A 23 -9.73 -41.53 -35.34
CA VAL A 23 -8.33 -41.92 -35.30
C VAL A 23 -7.89 -41.56 -33.89
N THR A 24 -8.15 -42.48 -32.96
CA THR A 24 -7.36 -42.57 -31.75
C THR A 24 -5.91 -42.68 -32.22
N LEU A 25 -5.10 -41.66 -31.96
CA LEU A 25 -3.67 -41.87 -31.84
C LEU A 25 -3.51 -42.90 -30.71
N GLU A 26 -3.43 -44.18 -31.05
CA GLU A 26 -3.03 -45.21 -30.11
C GLU A 26 -1.62 -44.83 -29.66
N ALA A 27 -1.49 -44.50 -28.37
CA ALA A 27 -0.20 -44.42 -27.74
C ALA A 27 0.53 -45.74 -28.04
N ALA A 28 1.77 -45.65 -28.53
CA ALA A 28 2.55 -46.84 -28.82
C ALA A 28 2.54 -47.78 -27.60
N PRO A 29 2.27 -49.08 -27.77
CA PRO A 29 2.13 -50.00 -26.65
C PRO A 29 3.41 -49.96 -25.79
N VAL A 30 3.24 -49.75 -24.49
CA VAL A 30 4.36 -49.80 -23.54
C VAL A 30 4.77 -51.27 -23.43
N LYS A 31 6.01 -51.58 -23.82
CA LYS A 31 6.55 -52.92 -23.67
C LYS A 31 6.86 -53.16 -22.21
N ILE A 32 6.25 -54.18 -21.63
CA ILE A 32 6.48 -54.58 -20.26
C ILE A 32 7.13 -55.96 -20.23
N LYS A 33 8.22 -56.10 -19.50
CA LYS A 33 8.90 -57.38 -19.30
C LYS A 33 8.37 -58.02 -18.03
N VAL A 34 7.79 -59.20 -18.13
CA VAL A 34 7.31 -59.95 -16.97
C VAL A 34 8.50 -60.35 -16.11
N ILE A 35 8.51 -59.93 -14.86
CA ILE A 35 9.58 -60.24 -13.91
C ILE A 35 9.20 -61.32 -12.91
N LEU A 36 7.97 -61.86 -12.97
CA LEU A 36 7.53 -62.99 -12.12
C LEU A 36 6.85 -64.12 -12.91
N ASP A 37 7.17 -65.38 -12.62
CA ASP A 37 6.65 -66.60 -13.29
C ASP A 37 5.19 -66.97 -12.93
N ASN A 38 4.46 -66.06 -12.29
CA ASN A 38 3.08 -66.23 -11.87
C ASN A 38 2.21 -65.01 -12.20
N ALA A 39 2.67 -64.16 -13.13
CA ALA A 39 1.91 -63.07 -13.72
C ALA A 39 0.72 -63.67 -14.49
N SER A 40 -0.34 -63.95 -13.74
CA SER A 40 -1.61 -64.41 -14.29
C SER A 40 -2.36 -63.19 -14.78
N VAL A 41 -2.99 -63.32 -15.93
CA VAL A 41 -3.92 -62.32 -16.45
C VAL A 41 -5.17 -62.36 -15.56
N LYS A 42 -5.20 -61.51 -14.52
CA LYS A 42 -6.27 -61.49 -13.52
C LYS A 42 -7.43 -60.62 -13.99
N ALA A 43 -8.65 -61.12 -13.82
CA ALA A 43 -9.87 -60.31 -13.90
C ALA A 43 -10.26 -59.86 -12.48
N THR A 44 -10.37 -58.56 -12.23
CA THR A 44 -10.93 -58.04 -10.98
C THR A 44 -12.46 -57.95 -11.09
N ARG A 45 -13.17 -58.02 -9.95
CA ARG A 45 -14.65 -58.12 -9.89
C ARG A 45 -15.38 -56.92 -10.52
N ALA A 46 -14.69 -55.81 -10.78
CA ALA A 46 -15.23 -54.65 -11.50
C ALA A 46 -15.37 -54.88 -13.02
N ILE A 47 -14.72 -55.91 -13.60
CA ILE A 47 -14.61 -56.07 -15.05
C ILE A 47 -14.66 -57.57 -15.48
N GLY A 48 -15.79 -58.24 -15.23
CA GLY A 48 -16.19 -59.49 -15.89
C GLY A 48 -15.26 -60.70 -15.70
N GLY A 49 -15.61 -61.60 -14.77
CA GLY A 49 -14.77 -62.74 -14.41
C GLY A 49 -14.58 -63.80 -15.51
N LYS A 50 -13.31 -64.02 -15.89
CA LYS A 50 -12.60 -65.32 -16.02
C LYS A 50 -11.08 -65.03 -16.12
N THR A 51 -10.26 -65.65 -15.28
CA THR A 51 -8.78 -65.64 -15.37
C THR A 51 -8.36 -66.80 -16.26
N LEU A 52 -7.68 -66.53 -17.38
CA LEU A 52 -7.17 -67.58 -18.27
C LEU A 52 -5.74 -67.21 -18.69
N THR A 53 -4.81 -68.12 -18.42
CA THR A 53 -3.37 -68.13 -18.79
C THR A 53 -2.38 -67.48 -17.80
N ARG A 54 -1.30 -68.23 -17.49
CA ARG A 54 -0.09 -67.73 -16.80
C ARG A 54 0.89 -67.22 -17.85
N VAL A 55 1.50 -66.07 -17.60
CA VAL A 55 2.56 -65.53 -18.46
C VAL A 55 3.93 -65.90 -17.88
N PRO A 56 4.81 -66.56 -18.66
CA PRO A 56 6.15 -66.94 -18.20
C PRO A 56 7.02 -65.74 -17.85
N LEU A 57 7.98 -65.97 -16.96
CA LEU A 57 9.05 -65.02 -16.64
C LEU A 57 9.82 -64.54 -17.88
N ASN A 58 10.25 -63.28 -17.88
CA ASN A 58 10.95 -62.56 -18.95
C ASN A 58 10.17 -62.40 -20.26
N THR A 59 8.89 -62.77 -20.30
CA THR A 59 8.03 -62.52 -21.47
C THR A 59 7.84 -61.01 -21.63
N ILE A 60 8.16 -60.47 -22.80
CA ILE A 60 7.87 -59.08 -23.13
C ILE A 60 6.47 -59.03 -23.75
N LEU A 61 5.58 -58.28 -23.12
CA LEU A 61 4.21 -58.06 -23.56
C LEU A 61 4.00 -56.60 -23.97
N ASP A 62 3.13 -56.40 -24.95
CA ASP A 62 2.63 -55.08 -25.28
C ASP A 62 1.46 -54.74 -24.34
N ALA A 63 1.62 -53.70 -23.52
CA ALA A 63 0.55 -53.20 -22.66
C ALA A 63 -0.43 -52.37 -23.48
N GLU A 64 -1.70 -52.76 -23.49
CA GLU A 64 -2.79 -52.05 -24.16
C GLU A 64 -3.11 -50.73 -23.43
N SER A 65 -3.04 -50.74 -22.10
CA SER A 65 -3.24 -49.55 -21.25
C SER A 65 -2.77 -49.82 -19.82
N LYS A 66 -2.56 -48.76 -19.03
CA LYS A 66 -2.26 -48.83 -17.60
C LYS A 66 -3.38 -48.18 -16.80
N ILE A 67 -3.94 -48.90 -15.84
CA ILE A 67 -5.02 -48.45 -14.96
C ILE A 67 -4.54 -48.62 -13.52
N GLY A 68 -4.07 -47.52 -12.92
CA GLY A 68 -3.40 -47.57 -11.61
C GLY A 68 -2.15 -48.45 -11.65
N ASP A 69 -2.02 -49.37 -10.70
CA ASP A 69 -0.91 -50.33 -10.60
C ASP A 69 -1.10 -51.58 -11.46
N TRP A 70 -1.91 -51.52 -12.52
CA TRP A 70 -2.20 -52.67 -13.38
C TRP A 70 -2.03 -52.33 -14.86
N TYR A 71 -1.35 -53.20 -15.59
CA TYR A 71 -1.23 -53.17 -17.04
C TYR A 71 -2.26 -54.11 -17.66
N LYS A 72 -3.07 -53.60 -18.58
CA LYS A 72 -3.94 -54.41 -19.42
C LYS A 72 -3.10 -55.01 -20.55
N VAL A 73 -3.18 -56.32 -20.72
CA VAL A 73 -2.42 -57.07 -21.73
C VAL A 73 -3.25 -58.18 -22.35
N SER A 74 -2.84 -58.62 -23.52
CA SER A 74 -3.36 -59.81 -24.19
C SER A 74 -2.24 -60.83 -24.42
N TRP A 75 -2.48 -62.09 -24.04
CA TRP A 75 -1.52 -63.19 -24.16
C TRP A 75 -2.22 -64.50 -24.54
N GLN A 76 -1.75 -65.15 -25.61
CA GLN A 76 -2.28 -66.43 -26.14
C GLN A 76 -3.81 -66.47 -26.26
N GLY A 77 -4.42 -65.40 -26.78
CA GLY A 77 -5.86 -65.31 -27.01
C GLY A 77 -6.71 -65.00 -25.76
N SER A 78 -6.09 -64.78 -24.60
CA SER A 78 -6.75 -64.29 -23.38
C SER A 78 -6.33 -62.85 -23.06
N SER A 79 -7.26 -62.00 -22.62
CA SER A 79 -6.99 -60.61 -22.24
C SER A 79 -7.35 -60.33 -20.78
N GLY A 80 -6.66 -59.38 -20.15
CA GLY A 80 -6.90 -58.97 -18.76
C GLY A 80 -5.71 -58.21 -18.17
N TYR A 81 -5.50 -58.29 -16.86
CA TYR A 81 -4.59 -57.36 -16.16
C TYR A 81 -3.43 -58.05 -15.44
N ILE A 82 -2.23 -57.46 -15.55
CA ILE A 82 -1.02 -57.83 -14.83
C ILE A 82 -0.60 -56.67 -13.93
N HIS A 83 -0.33 -56.94 -12.65
CA HIS A 83 0.07 -55.91 -11.69
C HIS A 83 1.45 -55.34 -12.04
N ALA A 84 1.67 -54.06 -11.77
CA ALA A 84 2.91 -53.36 -12.03
C ALA A 84 4.11 -53.84 -11.21
N MET A 85 3.87 -54.65 -10.18
CA MET A 85 4.92 -55.30 -9.40
C MET A 85 5.41 -56.59 -10.07
N ASN A 86 4.68 -57.07 -11.08
CA ASN A 86 5.01 -58.29 -11.81
C ASN A 86 5.73 -57.99 -13.13
N VAL A 87 5.97 -56.72 -13.43
CA VAL A 87 6.54 -56.29 -14.71
C VAL A 87 7.47 -55.09 -14.57
N ASP A 88 8.45 -55.00 -15.46
CA ASP A 88 9.27 -53.80 -15.67
C ASP A 88 8.89 -53.14 -17.00
N GLU A 89 8.81 -51.80 -17.04
CA GLU A 89 8.62 -51.07 -18.30
C GLU A 89 9.93 -51.03 -19.10
N VAL A 90 9.92 -51.61 -20.29
CA VAL A 90 11.07 -51.66 -21.20
C VAL A 90 11.06 -50.39 -22.06
N SER A 91 11.84 -49.39 -21.66
CA SER A 91 12.12 -48.23 -22.51
C SER A 91 13.12 -48.60 -23.60
N GLY A 92 12.97 -48.02 -24.81
CA GLY A 92 13.63 -48.44 -26.06
C GLY A 92 15.17 -48.37 -26.15
N ARG A 93 15.92 -48.47 -25.04
CA ARG A 93 17.39 -48.54 -25.01
C ARG A 93 17.99 -49.86 -24.49
N GLU A 94 17.20 -50.81 -24.01
CA GLU A 94 17.70 -52.11 -23.49
C GLU A 94 17.37 -53.31 -24.38
N LEU A 95 17.77 -53.26 -25.66
CA LEU A 95 17.81 -54.44 -26.55
C LEU A 95 19.25 -54.91 -26.86
N ALA A 96 20.24 -54.41 -26.13
CA ALA A 96 21.64 -54.81 -26.30
C ALA A 96 22.31 -55.00 -24.93
N ARG A 97 22.17 -56.21 -24.37
CA ARG A 97 23.10 -56.87 -23.43
C ARG A 97 22.49 -58.20 -22.99
N GLU A 98 22.51 -59.18 -23.88
CA GLU A 98 22.65 -60.57 -23.44
C GLU A 98 24.15 -60.80 -23.20
N GLU A 99 24.57 -60.67 -21.93
CA GLU A 99 25.87 -61.19 -21.52
C GLU A 99 25.80 -62.72 -21.50
N VAL A 100 26.45 -63.29 -22.52
CA VAL A 100 26.92 -64.67 -22.60
C VAL A 100 27.61 -65.04 -21.29
N GLY A 101 27.14 -66.14 -20.68
CA GLY A 101 27.59 -66.63 -19.39
C GLY A 101 29.11 -66.83 -19.30
N ARG A 102 29.68 -66.37 -18.18
CA ARG A 102 30.95 -66.88 -17.65
C ARG A 102 30.67 -68.17 -16.89
N PRO A 103 31.38 -69.28 -17.14
CA PRO A 103 31.20 -70.52 -16.39
C PRO A 103 31.91 -70.40 -15.03
N GLY A 104 31.24 -70.79 -13.93
CA GLY A 104 31.94 -71.05 -12.67
C GLY A 104 31.30 -70.64 -11.32
N ARG A 105 29.98 -70.44 -11.20
CA ARG A 105 29.30 -70.49 -9.89
C ARG A 105 28.05 -71.39 -9.99
N PRO A 106 27.85 -72.36 -9.08
CA PRO A 106 26.62 -73.12 -9.06
C PRO A 106 25.44 -72.17 -8.80
N ALA A 107 24.33 -72.37 -9.51
CA ALA A 107 23.07 -71.69 -9.22
C ALA A 107 22.69 -72.01 -7.76
N LYS A 108 22.44 -70.97 -6.95
CA LYS A 108 22.09 -71.14 -5.54
C LYS A 108 20.86 -72.05 -5.42
N SER A 109 20.91 -72.99 -4.48
CA SER A 109 19.75 -73.85 -4.20
C SER A 109 18.60 -73.03 -3.60
N GLN A 110 17.35 -73.46 -3.76
CA GLN A 110 16.18 -72.76 -3.20
C GLN A 110 16.29 -72.50 -1.67
N PRO A 111 16.81 -73.43 -0.85
CA PRO A 111 17.11 -73.16 0.56
C PRO A 111 18.14 -72.04 0.79
N GLU A 112 19.15 -71.90 -0.08
CA GLU A 112 20.16 -70.83 0.00
C GLU A 112 19.58 -69.46 -0.37
N ILE A 113 18.62 -69.41 -1.30
CA ILE A 113 17.91 -68.19 -1.68
C ILE A 113 17.04 -67.72 -0.52
N VAL A 114 16.23 -68.63 0.06
CA VAL A 114 15.37 -68.33 1.22
C VAL A 114 16.20 -67.88 2.42
N ALA A 115 17.27 -68.59 2.76
CA ALA A 115 18.15 -68.21 3.86
C ALA A 115 18.81 -66.84 3.62
N GLY A 116 19.20 -66.53 2.38
CA GLY A 116 19.77 -65.23 2.03
C GLY A 116 18.77 -64.06 2.17
N ILE A 117 17.50 -64.31 1.83
CA ILE A 117 16.40 -63.35 2.03
C ILE A 117 16.18 -63.12 3.52
N GLU A 118 16.04 -64.19 4.32
CA GLU A 118 15.76 -64.10 5.76
C GLU A 118 16.87 -63.35 6.51
N VAL A 119 18.15 -63.59 6.17
CA VAL A 119 19.28 -62.87 6.77
C VAL A 119 19.21 -61.38 6.50
N LYS A 120 18.98 -60.98 5.24
CA LYS A 120 18.88 -59.55 4.87
C LYS A 120 17.60 -58.90 5.40
N MET A 121 16.51 -59.64 5.50
CA MET A 121 15.28 -59.18 6.16
C MET A 121 15.53 -58.91 7.63
N GLU A 122 16.22 -59.80 8.34
CA GLU A 122 16.56 -59.59 9.75
C GLU A 122 17.50 -58.39 9.95
N GLU A 123 18.45 -58.18 9.03
CA GLU A 123 19.27 -56.97 9.01
C GLU A 123 18.41 -55.71 8.84
N GLY A 124 17.48 -55.70 7.88
CA GLY A 124 16.52 -54.60 7.71
C GLY A 124 15.63 -54.37 8.93
N ARG A 125 15.17 -55.43 9.60
CA ARG A 125 14.40 -55.35 10.86
C ARG A 125 15.20 -54.69 11.97
N LYS A 126 16.48 -55.05 12.10
CA LYS A 126 17.41 -54.44 13.05
C LYS A 126 17.57 -52.95 12.78
N GLN A 127 17.71 -52.55 11.50
CA GLN A 127 17.75 -51.14 11.12
C GLN A 127 16.48 -50.39 11.55
N ILE A 128 15.30 -50.97 11.40
CA ILE A 128 14.00 -50.33 11.75
C ILE A 128 13.75 -50.28 13.28
N ARG A 129 14.00 -51.39 13.97
CA ARG A 129 13.61 -51.53 15.39
C ARG A 129 14.65 -50.95 16.34
N ILE A 130 15.92 -51.19 16.07
CA ILE A 130 17.03 -50.87 16.98
C ILE A 130 17.75 -49.62 16.52
N GLU A 131 18.23 -49.60 15.28
CA GLU A 131 19.13 -48.53 14.82
C GLU A 131 18.38 -47.27 14.37
N LYS A 132 17.07 -47.39 14.11
CA LYS A 132 16.19 -46.32 13.60
C LYS A 132 16.70 -45.68 12.29
N ASP A 133 17.47 -46.45 11.52
CA ASP A 133 17.99 -46.04 10.21
C ASP A 133 17.06 -46.55 9.10
N PHE A 134 16.01 -45.77 8.85
CA PHE A 134 14.94 -46.14 7.95
C PHE A 134 15.35 -46.11 6.46
N GLU A 135 16.25 -45.20 6.07
CA GLU A 135 16.74 -45.15 4.69
C GLU A 135 17.60 -46.37 4.36
N LYS A 136 18.50 -46.74 5.29
CA LYS A 136 19.28 -47.96 5.15
C LYS A 136 18.40 -49.20 5.15
N ALA A 137 17.38 -49.26 6.01
CA ALA A 137 16.41 -50.35 5.97
C ALA A 137 15.73 -50.48 4.59
N ILE A 138 15.24 -49.38 4.02
CA ILE A 138 14.58 -49.38 2.70
C ILE A 138 15.55 -49.83 1.60
N SER A 139 16.78 -49.32 1.60
CA SER A 139 17.80 -49.71 0.60
C SER A 139 18.21 -51.18 0.69
N LEU A 140 18.18 -51.77 1.88
CA LEU A 140 18.43 -53.21 2.09
C LEU A 140 17.24 -54.08 1.69
N LEU A 141 16.03 -53.67 2.04
CA LEU A 141 14.81 -54.46 1.87
C LEU A 141 14.25 -54.39 0.45
N LYS A 142 14.26 -53.21 -0.20
CA LYS A 142 13.61 -53.01 -1.50
C LYS A 142 14.16 -53.93 -2.61
N PRO A 143 15.47 -54.20 -2.71
CA PRO A 143 16.00 -55.15 -3.70
C PRO A 143 15.53 -56.60 -3.47
N LEU A 144 15.15 -56.97 -2.24
CA LEU A 144 14.70 -58.33 -1.91
C LEU A 144 13.35 -58.68 -2.53
N ILE A 145 12.59 -57.70 -3.02
CA ILE A 145 11.29 -57.93 -3.65
C ILE A 145 11.44 -58.96 -4.78
N ALA A 146 12.41 -58.75 -5.68
CA ALA A 146 12.68 -59.68 -6.78
C ALA A 146 13.12 -61.06 -6.28
N ASP A 147 13.98 -61.12 -5.26
CA ASP A 147 14.48 -62.36 -4.69
C ASP A 147 13.35 -63.18 -4.04
N VAL A 148 12.49 -62.56 -3.23
CA VAL A 148 11.33 -63.18 -2.58
C VAL A 148 10.40 -63.81 -3.60
N PHE A 149 10.10 -63.10 -4.69
CA PHE A 149 9.20 -63.62 -5.72
C PHE A 149 9.85 -64.62 -6.69
N SER A 150 11.14 -64.94 -6.50
CA SER A 150 11.82 -66.05 -7.19
C SER A 150 11.77 -67.39 -6.41
N VAL A 151 11.26 -67.39 -5.18
CA VAL A 151 11.11 -68.58 -4.33
C VAL A 151 10.05 -69.52 -4.91
N THR A 152 10.38 -70.80 -5.09
CA THR A 152 9.49 -71.78 -5.73
C THR A 152 8.36 -72.27 -4.82
N ASP A 153 8.60 -72.35 -3.51
CA ASP A 153 7.55 -72.64 -2.53
C ASP A 153 6.57 -71.46 -2.43
N HIS A 154 5.36 -71.66 -2.94
CA HIS A 154 4.33 -70.62 -3.02
C HIS A 154 3.81 -70.15 -1.67
N ASN A 155 3.81 -70.99 -0.64
CA ASN A 155 3.37 -70.58 0.69
C ASN A 155 4.45 -69.73 1.35
N LYS A 156 5.70 -70.21 1.31
CA LYS A 156 6.84 -69.48 1.87
C LYS A 156 7.10 -68.16 1.15
N GLN A 157 6.94 -68.12 -0.17
CA GLN A 157 7.00 -66.90 -0.98
C GLN A 157 6.01 -65.84 -0.51
N LYS A 158 4.75 -66.23 -0.27
CA LYS A 158 3.69 -65.31 0.16
C LYS A 158 3.90 -64.78 1.57
N GLU A 159 4.39 -65.62 2.48
CA GLU A 159 4.75 -65.21 3.85
C GLU A 159 5.90 -64.19 3.83
N LEU A 160 7.00 -64.53 3.15
CA LEU A 160 8.15 -63.64 3.01
C LEU A 160 7.78 -62.32 2.32
N GLY A 161 6.91 -62.36 1.31
CA GLY A 161 6.45 -61.16 0.61
C GLY A 161 5.59 -60.26 1.49
N ALA A 162 4.64 -60.81 2.25
CA ALA A 162 3.83 -60.03 3.18
C ALA A 162 4.68 -59.41 4.30
N GLU A 163 5.63 -60.17 4.87
CA GLU A 163 6.56 -59.62 5.86
C GLU A 163 7.45 -58.53 5.27
N LEU A 164 8.01 -58.72 4.07
CA LEU A 164 8.88 -57.74 3.44
C LEU A 164 8.16 -56.39 3.25
N TYR A 165 6.92 -56.42 2.75
CA TYR A 165 6.10 -55.23 2.58
C TYR A 165 5.68 -54.60 3.91
N LEU A 166 5.41 -55.39 4.94
CA LEU A 166 5.20 -54.86 6.29
C LEU A 166 6.41 -54.03 6.75
N TRP A 167 7.62 -54.56 6.58
CA TRP A 167 8.83 -53.88 7.02
C TRP A 167 9.19 -52.66 6.19
N LEU A 168 8.99 -52.71 4.86
CA LEU A 168 9.10 -51.54 4.00
C LEU A 168 8.09 -50.44 4.38
N GLY A 169 6.86 -50.83 4.72
CA GLY A 169 5.83 -49.90 5.18
C GLY A 169 6.18 -49.24 6.52
N LEU A 170 6.65 -50.03 7.49
CA LEU A 170 7.10 -49.53 8.79
C LEU A 170 8.32 -48.61 8.67
N ALA A 171 9.28 -48.93 7.79
CA ALA A 171 10.43 -48.08 7.53
C ALA A 171 10.01 -46.74 6.90
N SER A 172 9.11 -46.79 5.90
CA SER A 172 8.59 -45.59 5.25
C SER A 172 7.84 -44.69 6.22
N ALA A 173 6.99 -45.26 7.08
CA ALA A 173 6.28 -44.51 8.11
C ALA A 173 7.23 -43.91 9.16
N GLY A 174 8.25 -44.67 9.59
CA GLY A 174 9.27 -44.17 10.52
C GLY A 174 10.07 -42.98 9.99
N LYS A 175 10.19 -42.85 8.65
CA LYS A 175 10.79 -41.67 7.98
C LYS A 175 9.83 -40.48 7.85
N GLY A 176 8.56 -40.64 8.23
CA GLY A 176 7.50 -39.66 7.98
C GLY A 176 6.92 -39.71 6.57
N ASP A 177 7.18 -40.77 5.79
CA ASP A 177 6.59 -40.98 4.47
C ASP A 177 5.36 -41.91 4.57
N ALA A 178 4.26 -41.34 5.08
CA ALA A 178 2.99 -42.04 5.25
C ALA A 178 2.39 -42.55 3.93
N TYR A 179 2.67 -41.90 2.80
CA TYR A 179 2.19 -42.34 1.49
C TYR A 179 2.87 -43.64 1.06
N SER A 180 4.21 -43.66 1.08
CA SER A 180 4.95 -44.87 0.76
C SER A 180 4.58 -45.99 1.75
N ALA A 181 4.42 -45.67 3.04
CA ALA A 181 3.95 -46.65 4.02
C ALA A 181 2.59 -47.27 3.66
N LEU A 182 1.61 -46.43 3.30
CA LEU A 182 0.28 -46.87 2.89
C LEU A 182 0.31 -47.76 1.65
N VAL A 183 1.18 -47.44 0.67
CA VAL A 183 1.39 -48.25 -0.53
C VAL A 183 1.93 -49.63 -0.16
N GLU A 184 2.97 -49.69 0.68
CA GLU A 184 3.59 -50.96 1.06
C GLU A 184 2.65 -51.82 1.94
N PHE A 185 1.89 -51.21 2.86
CA PHE A 185 0.88 -51.93 3.62
C PHE A 185 -0.24 -52.47 2.73
N LYS A 186 -0.65 -51.74 1.69
CA LYS A 186 -1.63 -52.23 0.72
C LYS A 186 -1.06 -53.41 -0.08
N SER A 187 0.20 -53.32 -0.51
CA SER A 187 0.92 -54.42 -1.17
C SER A 187 0.99 -55.66 -0.27
N MET A 188 1.28 -55.51 1.02
CA MET A 188 1.26 -56.59 2.02
C MET A 188 -0.09 -57.35 2.01
N PHE A 189 -1.22 -56.64 2.07
CA PHE A 189 -2.54 -57.28 2.01
C PHE A 189 -2.82 -57.95 0.66
N ALA A 190 -2.30 -57.39 -0.44
CA ALA A 190 -2.43 -57.98 -1.77
C ALA A 190 -1.63 -59.28 -1.94
N VAL A 191 -0.50 -59.44 -1.24
CA VAL A 191 0.30 -60.68 -1.27
C VAL A 191 -0.39 -61.82 -0.52
N ASN A 192 -0.79 -61.59 0.74
CA ASN A 192 -1.41 -62.61 1.58
C ASN A 192 -2.29 -61.98 2.67
N HIS A 193 -3.57 -61.70 2.36
CA HIS A 193 -4.49 -61.01 3.27
C HIS A 193 -4.66 -61.68 4.64
N PRO A 194 -4.93 -63.00 4.78
CA PRO A 194 -5.07 -63.65 6.09
C PRO A 194 -3.80 -63.53 6.95
N TYR A 195 -2.63 -63.73 6.34
CA TYR A 195 -1.34 -63.66 7.05
C TYR A 195 -0.97 -62.22 7.39
N ALA A 196 -1.24 -61.27 6.51
CA ALA A 196 -1.09 -59.84 6.76
C ALA A 196 -1.89 -59.39 8.01
N LYS A 197 -3.11 -59.89 8.19
CA LYS A 197 -3.91 -59.64 9.41
C LYS A 197 -3.34 -60.28 10.66
N GLU A 198 -2.54 -61.35 10.53
CA GLU A 198 -1.90 -62.02 11.64
C GLU A 198 -0.64 -61.27 12.09
N ILE A 199 0.25 -60.95 11.14
CA ILE A 199 1.54 -60.31 11.43
C ILE A 199 1.41 -58.85 11.89
N THR A 200 0.25 -58.22 11.66
CA THR A 200 -0.03 -56.84 12.09
C THR A 200 -0.74 -56.72 13.45
N ARG A 201 -1.25 -57.82 14.04
CA ARG A 201 -2.07 -57.75 15.28
C ARG A 201 -1.38 -57.10 16.47
N ASN A 202 -0.06 -57.23 16.55
CA ASN A 202 0.74 -56.76 17.68
C ASN A 202 1.33 -55.36 17.45
N ILE A 203 0.94 -54.67 16.37
CA ILE A 203 1.35 -53.29 16.11
C ILE A 203 0.41 -52.37 16.88
N LEU A 204 0.98 -51.60 17.81
CA LEU A 204 0.22 -50.76 18.74
C LEU A 204 0.35 -49.25 18.47
N ASP A 205 1.22 -48.86 17.54
CA ASP A 205 1.41 -47.45 17.18
C ASP A 205 0.13 -46.93 16.49
N PRO A 206 -0.58 -45.93 17.06
CA PRO A 206 -1.87 -45.47 16.53
C PRO A 206 -1.80 -44.93 15.09
N GLU A 207 -0.70 -44.28 14.70
CA GLU A 207 -0.54 -43.76 13.34
C GLU A 207 -0.33 -44.89 12.34
N ILE A 208 0.50 -45.86 12.70
CA ILE A 208 0.73 -47.06 11.88
C ILE A 208 -0.54 -47.90 11.77
N VAL A 209 -1.26 -48.10 12.87
CA VAL A 209 -2.54 -48.82 12.87
C VAL A 209 -3.53 -48.15 11.93
N SER A 210 -3.65 -46.82 11.98
CA SER A 210 -4.52 -46.07 11.07
C SER A 210 -4.14 -46.30 9.60
N LEU A 211 -2.84 -46.27 9.27
CA LEU A 211 -2.36 -46.53 7.90
C LEU A 211 -2.62 -47.96 7.45
N ILE A 212 -2.43 -48.96 8.33
CA ILE A 212 -2.69 -50.37 8.04
C ILE A 212 -4.20 -50.60 7.81
N GLU A 213 -5.06 -50.06 8.68
CA GLU A 213 -6.51 -50.15 8.50
C GLU A 213 -6.97 -49.49 7.20
N GLN A 214 -6.38 -48.33 6.86
CA GLN A 214 -6.66 -47.63 5.61
C GLN A 214 -6.20 -48.46 4.40
N ALA A 215 -5.01 -49.05 4.46
CA ALA A 215 -4.50 -49.96 3.43
C ALA A 215 -5.41 -51.18 3.24
N GLU A 216 -5.90 -51.79 4.32
CA GLU A 216 -6.83 -52.92 4.26
C GLU A 216 -8.16 -52.49 3.60
N LYS A 217 -8.73 -51.35 4.01
CA LYS A 217 -9.95 -50.81 3.41
C LYS A 217 -9.78 -50.52 1.92
N GLN A 218 -8.64 -49.96 1.50
CA GLN A 218 -8.33 -49.77 0.08
C GLN A 218 -8.19 -51.08 -0.67
N PHE A 219 -7.49 -52.05 -0.08
CA PHE A 219 -7.33 -53.39 -0.66
C PHE A 219 -8.68 -54.08 -0.87
N LEU A 220 -9.60 -53.96 0.09
CA LEU A 220 -10.96 -54.49 0.01
C LEU A 220 -11.89 -53.67 -0.91
N GLY A 221 -11.43 -52.54 -1.45
CA GLY A 221 -12.24 -51.63 -2.27
C GLY A 221 -13.30 -50.85 -1.48
N LEU A 222 -13.17 -50.75 -0.16
CA LEU A 222 -14.09 -50.04 0.73
C LEU A 222 -13.85 -48.53 0.75
N VAL A 223 -12.69 -48.08 0.26
CA VAL A 223 -12.36 -46.65 0.06
C VAL A 223 -11.93 -46.47 -1.39
N THR A 224 -12.79 -45.82 -2.17
CA THR A 224 -12.55 -45.50 -3.59
C THR A 224 -12.19 -44.03 -3.80
N GLU A 225 -12.51 -43.16 -2.85
CA GLU A 225 -12.23 -41.73 -2.89
C GLU A 225 -11.97 -41.15 -1.49
N TYR A 226 -11.19 -40.08 -1.47
CA TYR A 226 -10.95 -39.21 -0.33
C TYR A 226 -11.69 -37.91 -0.52
N SER A 227 -12.10 -37.30 0.58
CA SER A 227 -12.69 -35.96 0.61
C SER A 227 -11.97 -35.08 1.62
N ILE A 228 -11.69 -33.84 1.24
CA ILE A 228 -11.16 -32.81 2.14
C ILE A 228 -11.99 -31.53 2.03
N GLU A 229 -12.47 -31.03 3.16
CA GLU A 229 -13.07 -29.70 3.26
C GLU A 229 -11.96 -28.69 3.59
N ILE A 230 -11.77 -27.71 2.71
CA ILE A 230 -10.76 -26.65 2.84
C ILE A 230 -11.50 -25.35 3.14
N SER A 231 -11.23 -24.75 4.30
CA SER A 231 -11.87 -23.52 4.75
C SER A 231 -10.82 -22.46 5.11
N THR A 232 -11.17 -21.18 4.97
CA THR A 232 -10.25 -20.08 5.31
C THR A 232 -10.94 -19.00 6.15
N LYS A 233 -10.13 -18.27 6.91
CA LYS A 233 -10.50 -17.02 7.59
C LYS A 233 -9.57 -15.90 7.09
N PRO A 234 -10.10 -14.87 6.40
CA PRO A 234 -11.49 -14.73 5.94
C PRO A 234 -11.85 -15.77 4.86
N LYS A 235 -13.16 -15.97 4.65
CA LYS A 235 -13.71 -16.87 3.61
C LYS A 235 -13.48 -16.32 2.19
N GLU A 236 -13.92 -17.07 1.19
CA GLU A 236 -13.84 -16.69 -0.22
C GLU A 236 -12.39 -16.45 -0.69
N ALA A 237 -11.47 -17.29 -0.22
CA ALA A 237 -10.13 -17.38 -0.78
C ALA A 237 -10.14 -18.39 -1.92
N LYS A 238 -9.41 -18.10 -3.01
CA LYS A 238 -9.26 -18.99 -4.15
C LYS A 238 -8.41 -20.19 -3.75
N ILE A 239 -8.94 -21.39 -3.98
CA ILE A 239 -8.26 -22.65 -3.66
C ILE A 239 -7.87 -23.35 -4.96
N LYS A 240 -6.59 -23.71 -5.07
CA LYS A 240 -6.08 -24.66 -6.05
C LYS A 240 -5.62 -25.92 -5.33
N VAL A 241 -5.94 -27.07 -5.90
CA VAL A 241 -5.44 -28.37 -5.45
C VAL A 241 -4.70 -29.04 -6.59
N ASN A 242 -3.44 -29.40 -6.36
CA ASN A 242 -2.54 -29.97 -7.37
C ASN A 242 -2.45 -29.09 -8.64
N GLY A 243 -2.39 -27.77 -8.46
CA GLY A 243 -2.34 -26.78 -9.54
C GLY A 243 -3.68 -26.52 -10.26
N LYS A 244 -4.75 -27.26 -9.93
CA LYS A 244 -6.09 -27.05 -10.50
C LYS A 244 -6.96 -26.24 -9.54
N GLU A 245 -7.51 -25.14 -10.03
CA GLU A 245 -8.51 -24.36 -9.28
C GLU A 245 -9.78 -25.17 -9.05
N ILE A 246 -10.24 -25.21 -7.79
CA ILE A 246 -11.42 -25.97 -7.38
C ILE A 246 -12.59 -25.09 -6.98
N GLY A 247 -12.34 -23.84 -6.55
CA GLY A 247 -13.38 -22.93 -6.09
C GLY A 247 -12.90 -21.92 -5.05
N LEU A 248 -13.87 -21.34 -4.34
CA LEU A 248 -13.66 -20.39 -3.25
C LEU A 248 -13.93 -21.07 -1.91
N SER A 249 -13.15 -20.78 -0.89
CA SER A 249 -13.33 -21.35 0.45
C SER A 249 -14.68 -20.92 1.10
N PRO A 250 -15.36 -21.81 1.85
CA PRO A 250 -15.04 -23.22 2.04
C PRO A 250 -15.39 -24.08 0.82
N GLU A 251 -14.52 -25.03 0.46
CA GLU A 251 -14.71 -25.92 -0.69
C GLU A 251 -14.37 -27.37 -0.35
N ILE A 252 -15.07 -28.33 -0.95
CA ILE A 252 -14.82 -29.77 -0.77
C ILE A 252 -14.14 -30.33 -2.00
N TYR A 253 -12.93 -30.84 -1.84
CA TYR A 253 -12.21 -31.54 -2.89
C TYR A 253 -12.30 -33.05 -2.71
N ARG A 254 -12.59 -33.77 -3.80
CA ARG A 254 -12.59 -35.23 -3.85
C ARG A 254 -11.48 -35.75 -4.76
N THR A 255 -10.80 -36.80 -4.33
CA THR A 255 -9.67 -37.37 -5.06
C THR A 255 -9.46 -38.84 -4.74
N ALA A 256 -9.03 -39.63 -5.72
CA ALA A 256 -8.56 -41.01 -5.47
C ALA A 256 -7.13 -41.04 -4.90
N ASN A 257 -6.36 -39.95 -5.07
CA ASN A 257 -5.01 -39.81 -4.56
C ASN A 257 -5.00 -39.05 -3.22
N PRO A 258 -4.56 -39.66 -2.12
CA PRO A 258 -4.53 -39.01 -0.80
C PRO A 258 -3.44 -37.94 -0.67
N LYS A 259 -2.46 -37.86 -1.59
CA LYS A 259 -1.46 -36.79 -1.61
C LYS A 259 -1.95 -35.61 -2.45
N ILE A 260 -2.03 -34.44 -1.83
CA ILE A 260 -2.47 -33.21 -2.47
C ILE A 260 -1.59 -32.03 -2.09
N VAL A 261 -1.46 -31.05 -2.97
CA VAL A 261 -0.88 -29.73 -2.68
C VAL A 261 -2.01 -28.71 -2.71
N ILE A 262 -2.22 -28.02 -1.60
CA ILE A 262 -3.23 -26.99 -1.45
C ILE A 262 -2.54 -25.63 -1.58
N GLU A 263 -2.99 -24.81 -2.52
CA GLU A 263 -2.54 -23.44 -2.71
C GLU A 263 -3.73 -22.50 -2.50
N ILE A 264 -3.55 -21.49 -1.67
CA ILE A 264 -4.60 -20.55 -1.29
C ILE A 264 -4.13 -19.14 -1.63
N GLU A 265 -4.95 -18.45 -2.41
CA GLU A 265 -4.72 -17.08 -2.85
C GLU A 265 -5.93 -16.23 -2.45
N LYS A 266 -5.70 -15.10 -1.78
CA LYS A 266 -6.73 -14.09 -1.55
C LYS A 266 -6.11 -12.71 -1.69
N GLU A 267 -6.76 -11.83 -2.44
CA GLU A 267 -6.33 -10.45 -2.60
C GLU A 267 -6.15 -9.78 -1.23
N GLY A 268 -4.98 -9.18 -1.01
CA GLY A 268 -4.60 -8.54 0.25
C GLY A 268 -4.07 -9.46 1.35
N TYR A 269 -3.88 -10.75 1.06
CA TYR A 269 -3.33 -11.73 2.00
C TYR A 269 -2.09 -12.41 1.43
N LYS A 270 -1.21 -12.89 2.31
CA LYS A 270 -0.05 -13.69 1.90
C LYS A 270 -0.52 -15.03 1.32
N PRO A 271 0.08 -15.51 0.22
CA PRO A 271 -0.26 -16.81 -0.34
C PRO A 271 0.14 -17.94 0.61
N VAL A 272 -0.67 -19.00 0.65
CA VAL A 272 -0.40 -20.21 1.45
C VAL A 272 -0.20 -21.39 0.50
N ARG A 273 0.82 -22.21 0.78
CA ARG A 273 1.06 -23.49 0.10
C ARG A 273 1.28 -24.59 1.15
N ASP A 274 0.48 -25.64 1.09
CA ASP A 274 0.47 -26.74 2.05
C ASP A 274 0.47 -28.10 1.32
N GLU A 275 1.51 -28.90 1.54
CA GLU A 275 1.58 -30.28 1.05
C GLU A 275 0.90 -31.21 2.06
N SER A 276 -0.27 -31.71 1.70
CA SER A 276 -1.16 -32.43 2.60
C SER A 276 -1.33 -33.89 2.21
N PHE A 277 -1.45 -34.73 3.22
CA PHE A 277 -1.76 -36.15 3.08
C PHE A 277 -3.06 -36.48 3.81
N ILE A 278 -4.03 -37.03 3.08
CA ILE A 278 -5.36 -37.38 3.60
C ILE A 278 -5.31 -38.79 4.20
N THR A 279 -5.40 -38.89 5.53
CA THR A 279 -5.32 -40.15 6.29
C THR A 279 -6.68 -40.81 6.52
N GLN A 280 -7.78 -40.09 6.28
CA GLN A 280 -9.15 -40.57 6.48
C GLN A 280 -10.03 -40.27 5.27
N ALA A 281 -11.10 -41.03 5.06
CA ALA A 281 -12.02 -40.82 3.93
C ALA A 281 -12.60 -39.39 3.88
N THR A 282 -12.71 -38.73 5.03
CA THR A 282 -13.09 -37.32 5.15
C THR A 282 -12.13 -36.59 6.08
N THR A 283 -11.63 -35.43 5.67
CA THR A 283 -10.72 -34.58 6.46
C THR A 283 -11.16 -33.12 6.33
N ARG A 284 -10.90 -32.30 7.35
CA ARG A 284 -11.18 -30.87 7.33
C ARG A 284 -9.92 -30.09 7.68
N LYS A 285 -9.62 -29.05 6.91
CA LYS A 285 -8.54 -28.09 7.19
C LYS A 285 -9.08 -26.67 7.19
N GLU A 286 -8.67 -25.89 8.18
CA GLU A 286 -8.99 -24.46 8.31
C GLU A 286 -7.69 -23.65 8.31
N TYR A 287 -7.60 -22.64 7.46
CA TYR A 287 -6.45 -21.75 7.34
C TYR A 287 -6.82 -20.33 7.78
N THR A 288 -6.00 -19.71 8.62
CA THR A 288 -6.12 -18.27 8.92
C THR A 288 -5.12 -17.53 8.05
N LEU A 289 -5.60 -16.64 7.19
CA LEU A 289 -4.75 -15.93 6.24
C LEU A 289 -4.18 -14.68 6.91
N GLU A 290 -2.87 -14.48 6.74
CA GLU A 290 -2.19 -13.27 7.19
C GLU A 290 -2.36 -12.16 6.15
N ARG A 291 -2.74 -10.95 6.57
CA ARG A 291 -2.79 -9.80 5.67
C ARG A 291 -1.39 -9.50 5.12
N ALA A 292 -1.34 -9.07 3.87
CA ALA A 292 -0.12 -8.57 3.24
C ALA A 292 0.03 -7.05 3.38
N GLY A 293 -1.09 -6.35 3.62
CA GLY A 293 -1.16 -4.91 3.72
C GLY A 293 -2.54 -4.42 4.15
N ARG A 294 -2.72 -3.10 4.15
CA ARG A 294 -4.01 -2.44 4.43
C ARG A 294 -4.18 -1.18 3.58
N ASP A 295 -5.41 -0.73 3.50
CA ASP A 295 -5.75 0.48 2.73
C ASP A 295 -5.16 1.73 3.38
N VAL A 296 -4.71 2.68 2.55
CA VAL A 296 -4.20 3.98 2.99
C VAL A 296 -5.04 5.08 2.37
N GLU A 297 -5.69 5.87 3.21
CA GLU A 297 -6.45 7.04 2.79
C GLU A 297 -5.54 8.27 2.78
N VAL A 298 -5.28 8.83 1.59
CA VAL A 298 -4.38 9.98 1.43
C VAL A 298 -5.23 11.23 1.22
N LYS A 299 -5.23 12.15 2.19
CA LYS A 299 -6.03 13.38 2.21
C LYS A 299 -5.17 14.63 2.10
N SER A 300 -5.59 15.59 1.28
CA SER A 300 -4.95 16.90 1.32
C SER A 300 -5.92 18.07 1.27
N ALA A 301 -5.49 19.18 1.86
CA ALA A 301 -6.12 20.48 1.73
C ALA A 301 -5.18 21.45 0.96
N PRO A 302 -5.56 21.93 -0.24
CA PRO A 302 -6.71 21.50 -1.04
C PRO A 302 -6.54 20.08 -1.61
N ALA A 303 -7.66 19.48 -1.99
CA ALA A 303 -7.71 18.16 -2.60
C ALA A 303 -7.25 18.16 -4.07
N GLY A 304 -7.14 16.97 -4.67
CA GLY A 304 -6.86 16.83 -6.10
C GLY A 304 -5.37 17.06 -6.45
N ALA A 305 -4.47 16.62 -5.58
CA ALA A 305 -3.04 16.60 -5.82
C ALA A 305 -2.59 15.19 -6.21
N LYS A 306 -1.71 15.04 -7.19
CA LYS A 306 -1.24 13.70 -7.63
C LYS A 306 -0.52 12.98 -6.50
N VAL A 307 -0.81 11.70 -6.32
CA VAL A 307 -0.24 10.86 -5.26
C VAL A 307 0.78 9.90 -5.86
N TYR A 308 1.98 9.88 -5.28
CA TYR A 308 3.05 8.95 -5.58
C TYR A 308 3.34 8.10 -4.35
N LEU A 309 3.53 6.80 -4.54
CA LEU A 309 3.91 5.85 -3.49
C LEU A 309 5.26 5.23 -3.86
N ASN A 310 6.26 5.38 -2.99
CA ASN A 310 7.63 4.91 -3.21
C ASN A 310 8.25 5.38 -4.55
N GLY A 311 7.84 6.58 -5.01
CA GLY A 311 8.30 7.18 -6.26
C GLY A 311 7.48 6.82 -7.50
N GLU A 312 6.53 5.89 -7.40
CA GLU A 312 5.66 5.50 -8.52
C GLU A 312 4.36 6.30 -8.52
N ASP A 313 3.89 6.74 -9.70
CA ASP A 313 2.61 7.44 -9.86
C ASP A 313 1.47 6.45 -9.62
N THR A 314 0.59 6.75 -8.67
CA THR A 314 -0.56 5.89 -8.37
C THR A 314 -1.73 6.09 -9.34
N GLU A 315 -1.62 7.07 -10.25
CA GLU A 315 -2.70 7.58 -11.11
C GLU A 315 -3.89 8.18 -10.35
N GLN A 316 -3.79 8.26 -9.01
CA GLN A 316 -4.80 8.84 -8.15
C GLN A 316 -4.44 10.26 -7.72
N VAL A 317 -5.45 10.99 -7.28
CA VAL A 317 -5.29 12.31 -6.65
C VAL A 317 -5.81 12.27 -5.21
N THR A 318 -5.24 13.10 -4.34
CA THR A 318 -5.59 13.16 -2.92
C THR A 318 -7.08 13.31 -2.65
N ASN A 319 -7.47 12.86 -1.46
CA ASN A 319 -8.79 12.42 -1.04
C ASN A 319 -9.19 11.10 -1.73
N CYS A 320 -8.23 10.17 -1.78
CA CYS A 320 -8.38 8.84 -2.35
C CYS A 320 -7.95 7.74 -1.38
N VAL A 321 -8.21 6.49 -1.77
CA VAL A 321 -7.80 5.29 -1.03
C VAL A 321 -6.85 4.49 -1.91
N LEU A 322 -5.62 4.30 -1.45
CA LEU A 322 -4.68 3.35 -2.02
C LEU A 322 -4.98 1.97 -1.44
N PRO A 323 -5.46 1.00 -2.24
CA PRO A 323 -5.84 -0.30 -1.73
C PRO A 323 -4.61 -1.13 -1.36
N ILE A 324 -4.65 -1.79 -0.20
CA ILE A 324 -3.71 -2.86 0.18
C ILE A 324 -2.24 -2.45 0.00
N VAL A 325 -1.85 -1.32 0.60
CA VAL A 325 -0.43 -0.97 0.65
C VAL A 325 0.28 -1.93 1.61
N PRO A 326 1.42 -2.55 1.21
CA PRO A 326 2.11 -3.54 2.02
C PRO A 326 2.48 -3.03 3.42
N PHE A 327 2.61 -3.94 4.39
CA PHE A 327 3.16 -3.57 5.69
C PHE A 327 4.65 -3.21 5.59
N GLY A 328 5.06 -2.17 6.31
CA GLY A 328 6.43 -1.64 6.26
C GLY A 328 6.50 -0.12 6.16
N SER A 329 7.70 0.41 5.88
CA SER A 329 7.89 1.84 5.62
C SER A 329 7.67 2.15 4.14
N HIS A 330 6.92 3.21 3.87
CA HIS A 330 6.64 3.70 2.53
C HIS A 330 6.82 5.22 2.47
N ASN A 331 7.29 5.73 1.34
CA ASN A 331 7.34 7.17 1.08
C ASN A 331 6.09 7.57 0.29
N ILE A 332 5.38 8.58 0.77
CA ILE A 332 4.30 9.24 0.02
C ILE A 332 4.80 10.60 -0.42
N LYS A 333 4.65 10.87 -1.71
CA LYS A 333 4.86 12.19 -2.28
C LYS A 333 3.57 12.69 -2.93
N VAL A 334 3.22 13.94 -2.66
CA VAL A 334 2.03 14.60 -3.19
C VAL A 334 2.42 15.86 -3.93
N ILE A 335 1.94 16.00 -5.17
CA ILE A 335 2.29 17.11 -6.06
C ILE A 335 1.03 17.78 -6.60
N LYS A 336 0.96 19.10 -6.46
CA LYS A 336 -0.12 19.93 -7.02
C LYS A 336 0.48 21.18 -7.66
N GLU A 337 0.00 21.55 -8.84
CA GLU A 337 0.43 22.79 -9.51
C GLU A 337 0.20 24.01 -8.59
N ASN A 338 1.20 24.89 -8.51
CA ASN A 338 1.25 26.10 -7.65
C ASN A 338 1.33 25.86 -6.13
N TYR A 339 1.58 24.61 -5.72
CA TYR A 339 1.88 24.25 -4.33
C TYR A 339 3.26 23.62 -4.23
N ALA A 340 3.92 23.85 -3.10
CA ALA A 340 5.14 23.15 -2.74
C ALA A 340 4.88 21.64 -2.68
N GLU A 341 5.83 20.87 -3.20
CA GLU A 341 5.79 19.41 -3.10
C GLU A 341 5.78 18.98 -1.62
N TRP A 342 4.90 18.03 -1.30
CA TRP A 342 4.85 17.41 0.01
C TRP A 342 5.42 15.99 -0.09
N GLU A 343 6.27 15.61 0.86
CA GLU A 343 6.85 14.28 0.93
C GLU A 343 6.95 13.85 2.40
N GLY A 344 6.58 12.59 2.68
CA GLY A 344 6.60 12.04 4.03
C GLY A 344 6.76 10.52 4.04
N GLU A 345 7.48 10.02 5.04
CA GLU A 345 7.53 8.58 5.32
C GLU A 345 6.33 8.18 6.19
N ILE A 346 5.66 7.12 5.79
CA ILE A 346 4.58 6.48 6.54
C ILE A 346 4.97 5.05 6.89
N LYS A 347 4.60 4.60 8.09
CA LYS A 347 4.78 3.22 8.52
C LYS A 347 3.43 2.53 8.56
N ILE A 348 3.29 1.47 7.80
CA ILE A 348 2.06 0.70 7.66
C ILE A 348 2.18 -0.52 8.55
N GLU A 349 1.39 -0.52 9.62
CA GLU A 349 1.32 -1.59 10.60
C GLU A 349 -0.02 -2.32 10.49
N GLU A 350 -0.08 -3.51 11.07
CA GLU A 350 -1.28 -4.33 11.10
C GLU A 350 -2.45 -3.57 11.75
N GLY A 351 -3.61 -3.64 11.11
CA GLY A 351 -4.83 -2.99 11.58
C GLY A 351 -6.00 -3.27 10.65
N GLU A 352 -7.21 -3.20 11.18
CA GLU A 352 -8.43 -3.51 10.42
C GLU A 352 -8.86 -2.35 9.52
N GLU A 353 -8.82 -1.12 10.04
CA GLU A 353 -9.26 0.09 9.34
C GLU A 353 -8.25 0.57 8.28
N SER A 354 -8.59 1.58 7.50
CA SER A 354 -7.62 2.28 6.65
C SER A 354 -6.67 3.14 7.50
N LEU A 355 -5.40 3.26 7.10
CA LEU A 355 -4.48 4.24 7.69
C LEU A 355 -4.74 5.60 7.03
N VAL A 356 -5.02 6.64 7.80
CA VAL A 356 -5.27 7.99 7.27
C VAL A 356 -3.98 8.82 7.30
N VAL A 357 -3.61 9.36 6.15
CA VAL A 357 -2.48 10.30 5.98
C VAL A 357 -3.06 11.62 5.50
N GLU A 358 -3.01 12.65 6.34
CA GLU A 358 -3.58 13.97 6.05
C GLU A 358 -2.50 15.05 6.02
N MET A 359 -2.57 15.93 5.03
CA MET A 359 -1.60 17.01 4.82
C MET A 359 -2.25 18.30 4.33
N THR A 360 -1.65 19.44 4.67
CA THR A 360 -2.02 20.74 4.09
C THR A 360 -0.95 21.17 3.11
N LEU A 361 -1.33 21.39 1.85
CA LEU A 361 -0.40 21.82 0.82
C LEU A 361 -0.16 23.33 0.94
N THR A 362 1.09 23.73 0.77
CA THR A 362 1.50 25.13 0.94
C THR A 362 1.62 25.79 -0.43
N PRO A 363 0.82 26.83 -0.72
CA PRO A 363 0.99 27.57 -1.96
C PRO A 363 2.38 28.21 -2.06
N ASP A 364 3.06 27.96 -3.18
CA ASP A 364 4.39 28.47 -3.50
C ASP A 364 4.42 29.41 -4.72
N LYS A 365 3.34 29.45 -5.50
CA LYS A 365 3.15 30.37 -6.62
C LYS A 365 1.81 31.10 -6.52
N TYR A 366 1.82 32.36 -6.96
CA TYR A 366 0.65 33.23 -6.94
C TYR A 366 0.48 33.91 -8.30
N ALA A 367 -0.70 33.76 -8.88
CA ALA A 367 -1.09 34.40 -10.12
C ALA A 367 -1.91 35.67 -9.86
N TYR A 368 -1.74 36.66 -10.73
CA TYR A 368 -2.64 37.81 -10.77
C TYR A 368 -4.05 37.35 -11.16
N LEU A 369 -5.06 37.84 -10.45
CA LEU A 369 -6.46 37.58 -10.77
C LEU A 369 -7.15 38.82 -11.31
N LEU A 370 -7.16 39.91 -10.52
CA LEU A 370 -7.86 41.14 -10.86
C LEU A 370 -7.26 42.34 -10.12
N LYS A 371 -7.72 43.54 -10.46
CA LYS A 371 -7.34 44.78 -9.78
C LYS A 371 -8.51 45.75 -9.61
N TRP A 372 -8.42 46.59 -8.59
CA TRP A 372 -9.32 47.71 -8.34
C TRP A 372 -8.53 49.00 -8.30
N GLY A 373 -9.03 50.04 -8.96
CA GLY A 373 -8.34 51.32 -9.04
C GLY A 373 -7.31 51.40 -10.17
N GLY A 374 -6.25 52.16 -9.97
CA GLY A 374 -5.25 52.49 -10.97
C GLY A 374 -5.10 54.01 -11.17
N PRO A 375 -4.03 54.49 -11.83
CA PRO A 375 -3.81 55.93 -12.02
C PRO A 375 -4.94 56.64 -12.79
N ALA A 376 -5.61 55.94 -13.70
CA ALA A 376 -6.75 56.45 -14.45
C ALA A 376 -8.09 56.33 -13.69
N SER A 377 -8.11 55.60 -12.57
CA SER A 377 -9.30 55.40 -11.76
C SER A 377 -9.40 56.47 -10.68
N GLN A 378 -10.63 56.89 -10.36
CA GLN A 378 -10.92 57.76 -9.21
C GLN A 378 -11.22 56.96 -7.93
N LEU A 379 -11.08 55.64 -7.96
CA LEU A 379 -11.41 54.77 -6.82
C LEU A 379 -10.48 54.99 -5.63
N PHE A 380 -9.18 55.15 -5.88
CA PHE A 380 -8.19 55.44 -4.85
C PHE A 380 -7.34 56.65 -5.23
N THR A 381 -6.94 57.45 -4.24
CA THR A 381 -5.99 58.56 -4.45
C THR A 381 -4.58 58.18 -4.06
N GLN A 382 -4.39 57.63 -2.86
CA GLN A 382 -3.16 56.99 -2.38
C GLN A 382 -3.58 56.02 -1.26
N PRO A 383 -3.95 54.78 -1.59
CA PRO A 383 -4.37 53.82 -0.58
C PRO A 383 -3.16 53.44 0.28
N SER A 384 -3.38 53.29 1.59
CA SER A 384 -2.31 53.15 2.58
C SER A 384 -2.42 51.92 3.48
N GLY A 385 -3.62 51.37 3.67
CA GLY A 385 -3.82 50.18 4.48
C GLY A 385 -5.10 49.43 4.14
N ILE A 386 -5.14 48.14 4.49
CA ILE A 386 -6.25 47.22 4.21
C ILE A 386 -6.53 46.31 5.41
N ALA A 387 -7.81 46.03 5.67
CA ALA A 387 -8.23 45.00 6.62
C ALA A 387 -9.46 44.29 6.08
N ILE A 388 -9.64 43.02 6.48
CA ILE A 388 -10.78 42.20 6.08
C ILE A 388 -11.46 41.71 7.35
N ASP A 389 -12.79 41.85 7.43
CA ASP A 389 -13.57 41.30 8.55
C ASP A 389 -13.99 39.85 8.29
N LYS A 390 -14.53 39.20 9.33
CA LYS A 390 -15.00 37.80 9.28
C LYS A 390 -16.07 37.53 8.21
N ASP A 391 -16.76 38.57 7.74
CA ASP A 391 -17.81 38.49 6.73
C ASP A 391 -17.24 38.81 5.32
N ASN A 392 -15.90 38.81 5.18
CA ASN A 392 -15.14 39.17 3.98
C ASN A 392 -15.40 40.59 3.45
N ASN A 393 -15.81 41.53 4.31
CA ASN A 393 -15.82 42.93 3.92
C ASN A 393 -14.42 43.52 4.03
N ILE A 394 -14.04 44.31 3.03
CA ILE A 394 -12.68 44.83 2.86
C ILE A 394 -12.69 46.33 3.16
N TYR A 395 -11.91 46.74 4.15
CA TYR A 395 -11.76 48.11 4.58
C TYR A 395 -10.44 48.64 4.06
N ILE A 396 -10.46 49.68 3.23
CA ILE A 396 -9.26 50.32 2.70
C ILE A 396 -9.22 51.76 3.19
N VAL A 397 -8.08 52.15 3.75
CA VAL A 397 -7.81 53.55 4.08
C VAL A 397 -6.98 54.23 2.99
N ASP A 398 -7.28 55.51 2.75
CA ASP A 398 -6.78 56.27 1.60
C ASP A 398 -6.53 57.74 2.00
N LEU A 399 -5.47 58.35 1.46
CA LEU A 399 -5.17 59.77 1.71
C LEU A 399 -6.07 60.74 0.93
N GLY A 400 -6.92 60.26 0.01
CA GLY A 400 -7.88 61.07 -0.74
C GLY A 400 -8.94 61.78 0.12
N LYS A 401 -9.96 62.36 -0.55
CA LYS A 401 -11.11 63.00 0.14
C LYS A 401 -11.93 62.00 0.95
N ILE A 402 -12.03 60.77 0.46
CA ILE A 402 -12.65 59.63 1.13
C ILE A 402 -11.54 58.87 1.83
N LYS A 403 -11.57 58.86 3.16
CA LYS A 403 -10.48 58.35 4.01
C LYS A 403 -10.59 56.86 4.28
N MET A 404 -11.79 56.29 4.16
CA MET A 404 -12.05 54.87 4.37
C MET A 404 -13.13 54.39 3.42
N LYS A 405 -12.94 53.24 2.80
CA LYS A 405 -13.92 52.58 1.91
C LYS A 405 -14.15 51.16 2.39
N LYS A 406 -15.42 50.77 2.55
CA LYS A 406 -15.85 49.37 2.69
C LYS A 406 -16.23 48.84 1.32
N ILE A 407 -15.52 47.82 0.89
CA ILE A 407 -15.62 47.20 -0.43
C ILE A 407 -15.96 45.72 -0.22
N ASN A 408 -16.80 45.16 -1.09
CA ASN A 408 -17.08 43.74 -1.08
C ASN A 408 -16.02 42.95 -1.89
N PRO A 409 -16.02 41.61 -1.81
CA PRO A 409 -15.09 40.78 -2.59
C PRO A 409 -15.14 40.96 -4.11
N GLU A 410 -16.23 41.49 -4.68
CA GLU A 410 -16.35 41.80 -6.11
C GLU A 410 -15.76 43.17 -6.49
N GLY A 411 -15.21 43.93 -5.53
CA GLY A 411 -14.63 45.25 -5.76
C GLY A 411 -15.63 46.40 -5.79
N LYS A 412 -16.89 46.15 -5.40
CA LYS A 412 -17.92 47.18 -5.33
C LYS A 412 -17.87 47.90 -3.99
N VAL A 413 -17.83 49.24 -4.05
CA VAL A 413 -17.91 50.09 -2.85
C VAL A 413 -19.31 49.98 -2.25
N GLN A 414 -19.42 49.43 -1.04
CA GLN A 414 -20.68 49.35 -0.30
C GLN A 414 -20.92 50.63 0.50
N THR A 415 -19.88 51.15 1.13
CA THR A 415 -19.94 52.37 1.94
C THR A 415 -18.60 53.08 1.87
N ALA A 416 -18.64 54.41 1.85
CA ALA A 416 -17.46 55.24 1.83
C ALA A 416 -17.59 56.34 2.88
N TRP A 417 -16.56 56.51 3.69
CA TRP A 417 -16.51 57.51 4.74
C TRP A 417 -15.39 58.52 4.47
N GLY A 418 -15.73 59.81 4.49
CA GLY A 418 -14.85 60.88 4.03
C GLY A 418 -15.21 62.26 4.58
N ALA A 419 -14.51 63.28 4.08
CA ALA A 419 -14.55 64.65 4.61
C ALA A 419 -15.95 65.31 4.74
N ALA A 420 -16.98 64.76 4.10
CA ALA A 420 -18.37 65.23 4.20
C ALA A 420 -19.08 64.79 5.50
N GLY A 421 -18.62 63.73 6.17
CA GLY A 421 -19.10 63.33 7.50
C GLY A 421 -18.27 64.00 8.59
N LYS A 422 -18.90 64.71 9.54
CA LYS A 422 -18.21 65.37 10.68
C LYS A 422 -17.23 64.43 11.40
N GLN A 423 -17.53 63.14 11.43
CA GLN A 423 -16.80 62.09 12.13
C GLN A 423 -15.43 61.73 11.50
N PHE A 424 -15.22 61.98 10.20
CA PHE A 424 -13.98 61.60 9.49
C PHE A 424 -13.01 62.78 9.27
N LYS A 425 -13.40 64.01 9.65
CA LYS A 425 -12.47 65.16 9.71
C LYS A 425 -11.35 64.98 10.74
N ILE A 426 -11.51 64.03 11.65
CA ILE A 426 -10.55 63.72 12.72
C ILE A 426 -9.33 62.95 12.21
N ILE A 427 -9.42 62.36 11.01
CA ILE A 427 -8.36 61.64 10.31
C ILE A 427 -7.84 62.52 9.16
N LYS A 428 -6.52 62.69 9.07
CA LYS A 428 -5.84 63.51 8.06
C LYS A 428 -4.96 62.66 7.13
N ASN A 429 -4.14 61.78 7.69
CA ASN A 429 -3.21 60.89 6.99
C ASN A 429 -3.28 59.48 7.59
N PRO A 430 -4.29 58.67 7.21
CA PRO A 430 -4.44 57.33 7.73
C PRO A 430 -3.32 56.43 7.21
N THR A 431 -2.74 55.60 8.08
CA THR A 431 -1.58 54.75 7.76
C THR A 431 -1.89 53.27 7.72
N SER A 432 -2.78 52.78 8.59
CA SER A 432 -3.15 51.37 8.70
C SER A 432 -4.56 51.27 9.27
N VAL A 433 -5.21 50.13 9.03
CA VAL A 433 -6.55 49.81 9.51
C VAL A 433 -6.57 48.37 10.03
N ALA A 434 -7.34 48.12 11.09
CA ALA A 434 -7.63 46.78 11.59
C ALA A 434 -9.10 46.68 11.99
N VAL A 435 -9.65 45.46 11.98
CA VAL A 435 -11.03 45.20 12.39
C VAL A 435 -11.04 44.09 13.44
N ASP A 436 -11.77 44.30 14.53
CA ASP A 436 -11.93 43.30 15.58
C ASP A 436 -13.08 42.31 15.31
N SER A 437 -13.18 41.25 16.11
CA SER A 437 -14.21 40.21 15.94
C SER A 437 -15.66 40.73 16.08
N GLN A 438 -15.85 41.91 16.67
CA GLN A 438 -17.16 42.58 16.82
C GLN A 438 -17.45 43.53 15.65
N GLY A 439 -16.52 43.68 14.72
CA GLY A 439 -16.62 44.60 13.58
C GLY A 439 -16.27 46.05 13.92
N ASN A 440 -15.63 46.34 15.06
CA ASN A 440 -15.09 47.68 15.28
C ASN A 440 -13.82 47.89 14.45
N ILE A 441 -13.67 49.10 13.93
CA ILE A 441 -12.62 49.47 13.00
C ILE A 441 -11.64 50.41 13.70
N TYR A 442 -10.36 50.11 13.64
CA TYR A 442 -9.28 50.90 14.22
C TYR A 442 -8.40 51.46 13.12
N VAL A 443 -8.15 52.77 13.13
CA VAL A 443 -7.34 53.45 12.11
C VAL A 443 -6.25 54.27 12.78
N THR A 444 -5.00 54.05 12.38
CA THR A 444 -3.88 54.91 12.78
C THR A 444 -3.76 56.11 11.85
N ASP A 445 -3.37 57.26 12.40
CA ASP A 445 -3.16 58.49 11.65
C ASP A 445 -1.80 59.12 12.00
N ALA A 446 -0.92 59.17 11.00
CA ALA A 446 0.42 59.69 11.19
C ALA A 446 0.46 61.22 11.35
N LYS A 447 -0.51 61.96 10.79
CA LYS A 447 -0.51 63.43 10.83
C LYS A 447 -1.12 63.98 12.11
N THR A 448 -2.07 63.27 12.71
CA THR A 448 -2.68 63.64 14.00
C THR A 448 -2.08 62.90 15.18
N HIS A 449 -1.06 62.05 14.96
CA HIS A 449 -0.31 61.35 16.00
C HIS A 449 -1.24 60.57 16.94
N SER A 450 -2.12 59.75 16.35
CA SER A 450 -3.22 59.13 17.07
C SER A 450 -3.71 57.88 16.38
N PHE A 451 -4.52 57.09 17.09
CA PHE A 451 -5.42 56.11 16.46
C PHE A 451 -6.87 56.37 16.87
N VAL A 452 -7.81 55.90 16.06
CA VAL A 452 -9.24 56.18 16.16
C VAL A 452 -10.04 54.88 16.04
N LYS A 453 -11.07 54.72 16.87
CA LYS A 453 -12.04 53.61 16.82
C LYS A 453 -13.35 54.09 16.22
N PHE A 454 -13.87 53.30 15.29
CA PHE A 454 -15.22 53.39 14.73
C PHE A 454 -15.96 52.08 15.01
N ASP A 455 -17.30 52.11 15.04
CA ASP A 455 -18.08 50.87 15.01
C ASP A 455 -18.24 50.33 13.58
N ARG A 456 -18.93 49.19 13.45
CA ARG A 456 -19.21 48.54 12.16
C ARG A 456 -19.98 49.39 11.14
N ALA A 457 -20.68 50.44 11.60
CA ALA A 457 -21.38 51.39 10.72
C ALA A 457 -20.47 52.57 10.31
N GLY A 458 -19.20 52.55 10.75
CA GLY A 458 -18.23 53.62 10.56
C GLY A 458 -18.51 54.82 11.45
N ILE A 459 -19.26 54.68 12.55
CA ILE A 459 -19.53 55.79 13.45
C ILE A 459 -18.38 55.97 14.43
N TYR A 460 -17.85 57.20 14.53
CA TYR A 460 -16.78 57.55 15.46
C TYR A 460 -17.15 57.20 16.91
N LYS A 461 -16.24 56.52 17.62
CA LYS A 461 -16.39 56.21 19.05
C LYS A 461 -15.36 56.91 19.91
N ARG A 462 -14.08 56.81 19.56
CA ARG A 462 -13.00 57.30 20.43
C ARG A 462 -11.72 57.55 19.66
N LYS A 463 -10.92 58.49 20.16
CA LYS A 463 -9.57 58.81 19.68
C LYS A 463 -8.58 58.73 20.84
N TRP A 464 -7.39 58.21 20.57
CA TRP A 464 -6.28 58.15 21.51
C TRP A 464 -5.06 58.79 20.87
N GLY A 465 -4.29 59.51 21.69
CA GLY A 465 -3.05 60.09 21.23
C GLY A 465 -3.15 61.55 20.79
N LYS A 466 -2.01 62.21 20.99
CA LYS A 466 -1.57 63.48 20.42
C LYS A 466 -0.05 63.35 20.24
N GLU A 467 0.56 64.32 19.57
CA GLU A 467 2.00 64.32 19.38
C GLU A 467 2.76 64.29 20.72
N GLY A 468 3.79 63.45 20.78
CA GLY A 468 4.76 63.39 21.88
C GLY A 468 5.23 61.97 22.18
N SER A 469 5.91 61.79 23.31
CA SER A 469 6.60 60.55 23.69
C SER A 469 6.07 59.91 24.97
N GLU A 470 5.16 60.55 25.68
CA GLU A 470 4.51 59.99 26.88
C GLU A 470 3.62 58.77 26.58
N ASN A 471 3.21 58.05 27.61
CA ASN A 471 2.37 56.85 27.47
C ASN A 471 1.03 57.11 26.78
N ALA A 472 0.41 58.28 27.00
CA ALA A 472 -0.83 58.69 26.32
C ALA A 472 -0.62 59.36 24.95
N GLN A 473 0.64 59.55 24.52
CA GLN A 473 1.01 60.28 23.30
C GLN A 473 1.57 59.32 22.22
N PHE A 474 1.65 59.78 20.99
CA PHE A 474 2.26 59.03 19.88
C PHE A 474 3.12 59.95 19.02
N LYS A 475 4.01 59.36 18.24
CA LYS A 475 4.80 60.02 17.20
C LYS A 475 4.71 59.20 15.92
N SER A 476 3.90 59.68 14.98
CA SER A 476 3.71 59.06 13.65
C SER A 476 3.35 57.57 13.71
N PRO A 477 2.22 57.17 14.33
CA PRO A 477 1.83 55.77 14.39
C PRO A 477 1.57 55.21 12.98
N SER A 478 2.04 53.98 12.72
CA SER A 478 2.12 53.41 11.37
C SER A 478 1.33 52.13 11.15
N GLY A 479 1.08 51.35 12.20
CA GLY A 479 0.45 50.04 12.11
C GLY A 479 -0.51 49.80 13.26
N VAL A 480 -1.59 49.08 13.00
CA VAL A 480 -2.53 48.61 14.00
C VAL A 480 -2.94 47.17 13.73
N ALA A 481 -3.06 46.37 14.78
CA ALA A 481 -3.59 45.02 14.72
C ALA A 481 -4.43 44.71 15.98
N VAL A 482 -5.19 43.63 15.92
CA VAL A 482 -6.07 43.20 17.01
C VAL A 482 -5.85 41.71 17.26
N ASP A 483 -5.75 41.29 18.53
CA ASP A 483 -5.59 39.88 18.90
C ASP A 483 -6.94 39.14 19.06
N SER A 484 -6.89 37.84 19.33
CA SER A 484 -8.09 37.00 19.52
C SER A 484 -9.00 37.46 20.67
N LYS A 485 -8.47 38.24 21.63
CA LYS A 485 -9.19 38.81 22.79
C LYS A 485 -9.71 40.22 22.52
N ASN A 486 -9.53 40.71 21.29
CA ASN A 486 -9.81 42.08 20.87
C ASN A 486 -8.94 43.15 21.55
N ASP A 487 -7.78 42.79 22.11
CA ASP A 487 -6.79 43.79 22.54
C ASP A 487 -6.13 44.41 21.30
N ILE A 488 -5.85 45.70 21.38
CA ILE A 488 -5.42 46.54 20.25
C ILE A 488 -3.92 46.79 20.36
N TYR A 489 -3.20 46.57 19.28
CA TYR A 489 -1.76 46.75 19.17
C TYR A 489 -1.46 47.89 18.22
N VAL A 490 -0.69 48.89 18.65
CA VAL A 490 -0.38 50.07 17.85
C VAL A 490 1.12 50.30 17.79
N VAL A 491 1.65 50.39 16.57
CA VAL A 491 3.05 50.73 16.30
C VAL A 491 3.23 52.23 16.40
N ASP A 492 3.95 52.69 17.41
CA ASP A 492 4.31 54.08 17.66
C ASP A 492 5.68 54.37 17.01
N SER A 493 5.69 54.38 15.66
CA SER A 493 6.90 54.29 14.83
C SER A 493 7.99 55.30 15.20
N GLY A 494 7.63 56.56 15.38
CA GLY A 494 8.56 57.64 15.70
C GLY A 494 9.07 57.62 17.14
N ASN A 495 8.47 56.82 18.02
CA ASN A 495 8.96 56.55 19.37
C ASN A 495 9.54 55.13 19.52
N HIS A 496 9.73 54.39 18.41
CA HIS A 496 10.44 53.10 18.41
C HIS A 496 9.86 52.05 19.35
N ARG A 497 8.53 51.96 19.42
CA ARG A 497 7.84 51.09 20.39
C ARG A 497 6.49 50.61 19.87
N VAL A 498 5.97 49.57 20.52
CA VAL A 498 4.60 49.09 20.34
C VAL A 498 3.81 49.32 21.64
N LYS A 499 2.53 49.65 21.50
CA LYS A 499 1.60 49.83 22.62
C LYS A 499 0.43 48.86 22.49
N LYS A 500 0.13 48.13 23.56
CA LYS A 500 -1.03 47.24 23.70
C LYS A 500 -2.10 47.91 24.55
N TYR A 501 -3.33 47.89 24.09
CA TYR A 501 -4.52 48.39 24.78
C TYR A 501 -5.57 47.29 24.92
N THR A 502 -6.41 47.36 25.94
CA THR A 502 -7.64 46.55 26.03
C THR A 502 -8.60 46.91 24.89
N SER A 503 -9.58 46.05 24.59
CA SER A 503 -10.73 46.37 23.71
C SER A 503 -11.52 47.63 24.12
N GLN A 504 -11.49 48.00 25.41
CA GLN A 504 -12.10 49.21 25.97
C GLN A 504 -11.17 50.45 25.90
N GLY A 505 -9.95 50.30 25.42
CA GLY A 505 -8.97 51.36 25.22
C GLY A 505 -8.15 51.80 26.42
N ALA A 506 -8.03 50.97 27.47
CA ALA A 506 -7.04 51.15 28.53
C ALA A 506 -5.67 50.62 28.10
N LEU A 507 -4.59 51.36 28.38
CA LEU A 507 -3.23 50.94 28.05
C LEU A 507 -2.79 49.79 28.97
N LYS A 508 -2.37 48.66 28.39
CA LYS A 508 -1.89 47.47 29.12
C LYS A 508 -0.36 47.42 29.18
N LYS A 509 0.30 47.65 28.05
CA LYS A 509 1.74 47.42 27.91
C LYS A 509 2.35 48.34 26.85
N VAL A 510 3.61 48.70 27.09
CA VAL A 510 4.49 49.36 26.13
C VAL A 510 5.80 48.58 26.13
N TRP A 511 6.35 48.29 24.95
CA TRP A 511 7.65 47.65 24.82
C TRP A 511 8.39 48.12 23.57
N GLY A 512 9.70 47.87 23.57
CA GLY A 512 10.63 48.39 22.57
C GLY A 512 11.20 49.75 22.93
N LYS A 513 12.39 50.00 22.39
CA LYS A 513 13.14 51.27 22.46
C LYS A 513 13.91 51.46 21.16
N GLN A 514 14.47 52.64 20.95
CA GLN A 514 15.31 52.89 19.78
C GLN A 514 16.55 51.98 19.79
N GLY A 515 16.71 51.17 18.75
CA GLY A 515 17.86 50.27 18.61
C GLY A 515 17.69 49.26 17.48
N ILE A 516 18.73 48.45 17.28
CA ILE A 516 18.75 47.35 16.29
C ILE A 516 18.94 45.97 16.94
N ALA A 517 19.06 45.91 18.28
CA ALA A 517 19.09 44.66 19.00
C ALA A 517 17.74 43.93 18.88
N ASN A 518 17.72 42.64 19.21
CA ASN A 518 16.48 41.89 19.29
C ASN A 518 15.58 42.50 20.37
N GLY A 519 14.33 42.80 20.00
CA GLY A 519 13.35 43.46 20.86
C GLY A 519 13.41 45.00 20.89
N ASP A 520 14.45 45.59 20.32
CA ASP A 520 14.50 47.02 20.03
C ASP A 520 13.93 47.31 18.63
N PHE A 521 13.56 48.57 18.37
CA PHE A 521 13.01 48.99 17.09
C PHE A 521 13.72 50.20 16.48
N ALA A 522 13.80 50.23 15.16
CA ALA A 522 14.32 51.32 14.35
C ALA A 522 13.28 51.72 13.28
N TYR A 523 12.30 52.52 13.69
CA TYR A 523 11.13 52.93 12.90
C TYR A 523 10.27 51.74 12.44
N PRO A 524 9.65 51.02 13.40
CA PRO A 524 8.77 49.90 13.08
C PRO A 524 7.59 50.37 12.22
N LYS A 525 7.07 49.51 11.34
CA LYS A 525 6.07 49.85 10.31
C LYS A 525 4.77 49.08 10.53
N GLY A 526 4.60 47.94 9.86
CA GLY A 526 3.45 47.07 9.97
C GLY A 526 3.50 46.19 11.21
N ILE A 527 2.32 45.75 11.65
CA ILE A 527 2.11 44.81 12.74
C ILE A 527 0.99 43.86 12.37
N ALA A 528 1.13 42.59 12.73
CA ALA A 528 0.09 41.58 12.57
C ALA A 528 0.10 40.60 13.75
N ILE A 529 -1.04 39.96 14.01
CA ILE A 529 -1.20 38.93 15.04
C ILE A 529 -1.47 37.60 14.34
N GLY A 530 -0.70 36.57 14.67
CA GLY A 530 -0.92 35.20 14.17
C GLY A 530 -2.01 34.45 14.94
N GLN A 531 -2.45 33.30 14.42
CA GLN A 531 -3.49 32.48 15.06
C GLN A 531 -3.06 31.89 16.40
N LYS A 532 -1.74 31.74 16.61
CA LYS A 532 -1.14 31.34 17.87
C LYS A 532 -1.00 32.49 18.87
N ASP A 533 -1.65 33.63 18.61
CA ASP A 533 -1.55 34.85 19.42
C ASP A 533 -0.09 35.34 19.56
N GLU A 534 0.64 35.34 18.44
CA GLU A 534 2.01 35.84 18.37
C GLU A 534 2.02 37.17 17.60
N VAL A 535 2.84 38.13 18.04
CA VAL A 535 2.92 39.48 17.47
C VAL A 535 4.08 39.56 16.50
N PHE A 536 3.81 39.93 15.25
CA PHE A 536 4.82 40.13 14.22
C PHE A 536 4.91 41.60 13.85
N VAL A 537 6.12 42.16 13.88
CA VAL A 537 6.38 43.57 13.61
C VAL A 537 7.43 43.68 12.52
N VAL A 538 7.12 44.44 11.47
CA VAL A 538 8.10 44.83 10.46
C VAL A 538 8.92 45.98 11.01
N ASP A 539 10.23 45.79 11.09
CA ASP A 539 11.16 46.76 11.65
C ASP A 539 12.37 46.93 10.73
N ARG A 540 12.56 48.13 10.19
CA ARG A 540 13.68 48.50 9.30
C ARG A 540 13.83 47.61 8.05
N VAL A 541 14.45 46.44 8.17
CA VAL A 541 14.73 45.46 7.10
C VAL A 541 14.58 44.01 7.60
N ARG A 542 13.77 43.81 8.64
CA ARG A 542 13.53 42.52 9.27
C ARG A 542 12.08 42.41 9.75
N VAL A 543 11.65 41.17 9.97
CA VAL A 543 10.48 40.87 10.78
C VAL A 543 10.97 40.46 12.17
N GLN A 544 10.29 40.96 13.20
CA GLN A 544 10.48 40.53 14.58
C GLN A 544 9.19 39.92 15.12
N LYS A 545 9.32 38.78 15.78
CA LYS A 545 8.24 37.99 16.38
C LYS A 545 8.30 38.08 17.90
N PHE A 546 7.15 38.25 18.55
CA PHE A 546 7.01 38.44 19.98
C PHE A 546 5.81 37.66 20.55
N SER A 547 5.80 37.45 21.87
CA SER A 547 4.59 37.02 22.58
C SER A 547 3.57 38.17 22.69
N LEU A 548 2.33 37.88 23.09
CA LEU A 548 1.32 38.92 23.39
C LEU A 548 1.78 39.87 24.51
N GLU A 549 2.70 39.45 25.36
CA GLU A 549 3.28 40.22 26.47
C GLU A 549 4.43 41.14 26.03
N GLY A 550 4.87 41.01 24.78
CA GLY A 550 5.94 41.82 24.18
C GLY A 550 7.34 41.25 24.34
N GLU A 551 7.46 39.97 24.74
CA GLU A 551 8.75 39.30 24.87
C GLU A 551 9.25 38.83 23.50
N PHE A 552 10.53 39.06 23.21
CA PHE A 552 11.12 38.68 21.93
C PHE A 552 11.19 37.16 21.76
N ILE A 553 10.76 36.67 20.59
CA ILE A 553 10.80 35.24 20.25
C ILE A 553 11.84 34.98 19.15
N ALA A 554 11.71 35.67 18.01
CA ALA A 554 12.56 35.42 16.85
C ALA A 554 12.66 36.66 15.95
N SER A 555 13.68 36.70 15.08
CA SER A 555 13.77 37.69 14.01
C SER A 555 14.40 37.08 12.77
N TRP A 556 14.01 37.57 11.61
CA TRP A 556 14.61 37.18 10.33
C TRP A 556 14.58 38.33 9.32
N GLY A 557 15.45 38.19 8.32
CA GLY A 557 15.64 39.17 7.26
C GLY A 557 16.79 40.13 7.52
N ARG A 558 17.32 40.65 6.41
CA ARG A 558 18.40 41.65 6.36
C ARG A 558 18.21 42.50 5.12
N ARG A 559 18.98 43.59 5.02
CA ARG A 559 18.95 44.46 3.84
C ARG A 559 19.42 43.69 2.60
N GLY A 560 18.62 43.72 1.53
CA GLY A 560 19.01 43.16 0.24
C GLY A 560 17.80 42.87 -0.65
N THR A 561 18.04 42.10 -1.72
CA THR A 561 17.03 41.76 -2.75
C THR A 561 16.92 40.25 -2.99
N ALA A 562 17.74 39.44 -2.31
CA ALA A 562 17.62 37.98 -2.37
C ALA A 562 16.37 37.48 -1.61
N ASP A 563 16.13 36.17 -1.65
CA ASP A 563 15.03 35.54 -0.94
C ASP A 563 15.22 35.66 0.58
N GLY A 564 14.19 36.15 1.27
CA GLY A 564 14.26 36.46 2.69
C GLY A 564 15.02 37.73 3.05
N GLU A 565 15.53 38.48 2.07
CA GLU A 565 16.07 39.82 2.28
C GLU A 565 15.01 40.88 1.95
N PHE A 566 15.11 42.04 2.60
CA PHE A 566 14.12 43.11 2.49
C PHE A 566 14.76 44.45 2.13
N ASN A 567 14.02 45.24 1.36
CA ASN A 567 14.30 46.63 1.04
C ASN A 567 13.06 47.49 1.36
N ASN A 568 13.11 48.20 2.48
CA ASN A 568 12.02 49.05 2.98
C ASN A 568 10.65 48.33 3.06
N PRO A 569 10.55 47.20 3.78
CA PRO A 569 9.29 46.51 3.99
C PRO A 569 8.31 47.41 4.78
N GLN A 570 7.02 47.38 4.44
CA GLN A 570 5.99 48.20 5.08
C GLN A 570 4.93 47.36 5.78
N GLY A 571 4.09 46.67 5.01
CA GLY A 571 2.96 45.88 5.49
C GLY A 571 3.32 44.44 5.81
N ILE A 572 2.53 43.84 6.71
CA ILE A 572 2.65 42.44 7.10
C ILE A 572 1.28 41.86 7.39
N PHE A 573 1.06 40.61 7.00
CA PHE A 573 -0.16 39.86 7.30
C PHE A 573 0.20 38.42 7.68
N ILE A 574 -0.55 37.85 8.62
CA ILE A 574 -0.42 36.44 9.02
C ILE A 574 -1.72 35.73 8.66
N ASP A 575 -1.65 34.68 7.85
CA ASP A 575 -2.84 33.91 7.46
C ASP A 575 -3.28 32.90 8.53
N HIS A 576 -4.38 32.20 8.26
CA HIS A 576 -4.92 31.20 9.19
C HIS A 576 -4.02 29.97 9.39
N ASN A 577 -3.03 29.75 8.50
CA ASN A 577 -2.03 28.70 8.61
C ASN A 577 -0.72 29.19 9.25
N ASN A 578 -0.70 30.43 9.76
CA ASN A 578 0.47 31.13 10.31
C ASN A 578 1.59 31.40 9.29
N PHE A 579 1.29 31.43 7.99
CA PHE A 579 2.23 31.94 7.01
C PHE A 579 2.34 33.46 7.11
N VAL A 580 3.57 33.97 7.02
CA VAL A 580 3.88 35.39 7.13
C VAL A 580 4.03 36.00 5.74
N TYR A 581 3.24 37.01 5.44
CA TYR A 581 3.27 37.75 4.18
C TYR A 581 3.82 39.14 4.44
N VAL A 582 4.85 39.56 3.71
CA VAL A 582 5.51 40.86 3.89
C VAL A 582 5.51 41.64 2.59
N ALA A 583 5.04 42.88 2.64
CA ALA A 583 5.12 43.81 1.52
C ALA A 583 6.52 44.44 1.50
N ASP A 584 7.38 43.92 0.64
CA ASP A 584 8.76 44.39 0.46
C ASP A 584 8.78 45.59 -0.51
N SER A 585 8.31 46.73 0.00
CA SER A 585 7.88 47.87 -0.83
C SER A 585 8.95 48.46 -1.72
N GLY A 586 10.20 48.51 -1.25
CA GLY A 586 11.33 49.00 -2.03
C GLY A 586 11.76 48.03 -3.14
N SER A 587 11.47 46.74 -3.00
CA SER A 587 11.67 45.72 -4.03
C SER A 587 10.46 45.52 -4.94
N ASN A 588 9.33 46.19 -4.67
CA ASN A 588 8.06 46.06 -5.41
C ASN A 588 7.56 44.61 -5.53
N ARG A 589 7.67 43.86 -4.43
CA ARG A 589 7.27 42.46 -4.34
C ARG A 589 6.59 42.15 -3.01
N ILE A 590 5.89 41.02 -2.99
CA ILE A 590 5.44 40.36 -1.76
C ILE A 590 6.31 39.14 -1.54
N GLN A 591 6.64 38.86 -0.28
CA GLN A 591 7.32 37.63 0.13
C GLN A 591 6.49 36.89 1.17
N LYS A 592 6.40 35.56 1.02
CA LYS A 592 5.73 34.63 1.93
C LYS A 592 6.78 33.77 2.66
N PHE A 593 6.57 33.58 3.95
CA PHE A 593 7.41 32.78 4.83
C PHE A 593 6.57 31.82 5.67
N ASP A 594 7.20 30.76 6.18
CA ASP A 594 6.64 30.02 7.30
C ASP A 594 6.70 30.85 8.59
N GLU A 595 6.08 30.33 9.66
CA GLU A 595 6.02 30.99 10.96
C GLU A 595 7.38 31.19 11.65
N ASN A 596 8.43 30.52 11.15
CA ASN A 596 9.80 30.57 11.64
C ASN A 596 10.72 31.42 10.75
N GLY A 597 10.18 32.02 9.68
CA GLY A 597 10.92 32.90 8.78
C GLY A 597 11.62 32.19 7.61
N LYS A 598 11.34 30.90 7.36
CA LYS A 598 11.81 30.22 6.15
C LYS A 598 11.08 30.78 4.94
N PHE A 599 11.83 31.20 3.92
CA PHE A 599 11.25 31.68 2.66
C PHE A 599 10.46 30.58 1.95
N ILE A 600 9.27 30.92 1.44
CA ILE A 600 8.39 30.01 0.69
C ILE A 600 8.19 30.50 -0.74
N ALA A 601 7.78 31.75 -0.90
CA ALA A 601 7.38 32.29 -2.20
C ALA A 601 7.61 33.80 -2.30
N LYS A 602 7.73 34.29 -3.53
CA LYS A 602 7.66 35.71 -3.86
C LYS A 602 6.96 35.95 -5.18
N TRP A 603 6.29 37.09 -5.29
CA TRP A 603 5.70 37.56 -6.54
C TRP A 603 5.64 39.08 -6.58
N GLY A 604 5.42 39.64 -7.75
CA GLY A 604 5.54 41.08 -7.99
C GLY A 604 6.89 41.46 -8.58
N THR A 605 6.86 42.40 -9.52
CA THR A 605 8.02 43.07 -10.11
C THR A 605 7.69 44.54 -10.35
N PRO A 606 8.68 45.45 -10.43
CA PRO A 606 8.39 46.87 -10.66
C PRO A 606 7.57 47.11 -11.94
N GLY A 607 6.50 47.90 -11.86
CA GLY A 607 5.74 48.37 -13.03
C GLY A 607 4.25 48.57 -12.79
N THR A 608 3.51 48.76 -13.87
CA THR A 608 2.08 49.12 -13.87
C THR A 608 1.18 48.04 -14.49
N ASN A 609 1.76 47.02 -15.13
CA ASN A 609 0.99 45.92 -15.71
C ASN A 609 0.37 45.04 -14.62
N ASN A 610 -0.48 44.10 -15.04
CA ASN A 610 -1.08 43.11 -14.15
C ASN A 610 0.03 42.21 -13.56
N GLY A 611 0.01 42.01 -12.24
CA GLY A 611 1.04 41.25 -11.52
C GLY A 611 2.35 42.02 -11.26
N GLN A 612 2.59 43.15 -11.93
CA GLN A 612 3.63 44.11 -11.55
C GLN A 612 3.13 44.99 -10.41
N MET A 613 4.01 45.60 -9.64
CA MET A 613 3.65 46.44 -8.50
C MET A 613 4.48 47.71 -8.43
N GLN A 614 3.92 48.76 -7.82
CA GLN A 614 4.66 49.96 -7.47
C GLN A 614 4.37 50.37 -6.03
N TYR A 615 5.38 50.17 -5.16
CA TYR A 615 5.34 50.46 -3.73
C TYR A 615 4.14 49.79 -3.04
N PRO A 616 4.09 48.45 -2.98
CA PRO A 616 3.07 47.73 -2.21
C PRO A 616 3.23 48.07 -0.72
N VAL A 617 2.19 48.56 -0.06
CA VAL A 617 2.28 49.10 1.32
C VAL A 617 1.57 48.26 2.36
N ASP A 618 0.58 47.47 1.97
CA ASP A 618 -0.19 46.64 2.91
C ASP A 618 -0.81 45.42 2.24
N ILE A 619 -1.11 44.39 3.03
CA ILE A 619 -1.59 43.08 2.58
C ILE A 619 -2.76 42.64 3.46
N ALA A 620 -3.78 42.04 2.85
CA ALA A 620 -4.76 41.24 3.58
C ALA A 620 -5.11 39.98 2.81
N ILE A 621 -5.55 38.94 3.51
CA ILE A 621 -5.98 37.68 2.90
C ILE A 621 -7.39 37.37 3.39
N ASP A 622 -8.28 37.01 2.47
CA ASP A 622 -9.66 36.65 2.80
C ASP A 622 -9.80 35.17 3.18
N SER A 623 -10.99 34.76 3.62
CA SER A 623 -11.24 33.36 4.03
C SER A 623 -11.14 32.34 2.88
N ARG A 624 -11.02 32.80 1.63
CA ARG A 624 -10.85 31.95 0.44
C ARG A 624 -9.37 31.80 0.07
N GLY A 625 -8.46 32.47 0.79
CA GLY A 625 -7.02 32.45 0.54
C GLY A 625 -6.55 33.45 -0.52
N TYR A 626 -7.41 34.36 -0.98
CA TYR A 626 -6.99 35.37 -1.95
C TYR A 626 -6.20 36.50 -1.28
N VAL A 627 -5.07 36.86 -1.86
CA VAL A 627 -4.15 37.88 -1.33
C VAL A 627 -4.42 39.24 -1.98
N TYR A 628 -4.86 40.20 -1.18
CA TYR A 628 -5.08 41.59 -1.57
C TYR A 628 -3.85 42.41 -1.24
N VAL A 629 -3.28 43.06 -2.25
CA VAL A 629 -2.08 43.89 -2.13
C VAL A 629 -2.44 45.34 -2.43
N VAL A 630 -2.23 46.22 -1.46
CA VAL A 630 -2.42 47.67 -1.63
C VAL A 630 -1.16 48.28 -2.22
N GLU A 631 -1.30 48.99 -3.33
CA GLU A 631 -0.21 49.71 -3.98
C GLU A 631 -0.44 51.21 -3.89
N ARG A 632 0.46 51.89 -3.17
CA ARG A 632 0.34 53.33 -2.94
C ARG A 632 0.58 54.13 -4.22
N ASN A 633 1.60 53.78 -4.99
CA ASN A 633 2.03 54.60 -6.14
C ASN A 633 1.27 54.28 -7.43
N ASN A 634 0.64 53.10 -7.51
CA ASN A 634 -0.27 52.74 -8.59
C ASN A 634 -1.75 53.05 -8.27
N ASN A 635 -2.05 53.61 -7.08
CA ASN A 635 -3.40 53.95 -6.64
C ASN A 635 -4.39 52.78 -6.80
N ARG A 636 -3.96 51.57 -6.45
CA ARG A 636 -4.73 50.36 -6.72
C ARG A 636 -4.60 49.29 -5.64
N VAL A 637 -5.50 48.33 -5.70
CA VAL A 637 -5.38 47.04 -5.02
C VAL A 637 -5.34 45.95 -6.08
N GLN A 638 -4.40 45.01 -5.96
CA GLN A 638 -4.35 43.82 -6.80
C GLN A 638 -4.68 42.57 -5.98
N LEU A 639 -5.39 41.65 -6.62
CA LEU A 639 -5.77 40.36 -6.05
C LEU A 639 -4.95 39.24 -6.68
N PHE A 640 -4.42 38.36 -5.83
CA PHE A 640 -3.65 37.19 -6.21
C PHE A 640 -4.26 35.92 -5.63
N GLY A 641 -4.11 34.80 -6.34
CA GLY A 641 -4.53 33.48 -5.89
C GLY A 641 -3.63 32.38 -6.45
N VAL A 642 -3.93 31.15 -6.05
CA VAL A 642 -3.13 29.94 -6.30
C VAL A 642 -3.79 29.09 -7.37
#